data_AF-A0A1M5KSP5-F1
#
_entry.id   AF-A0A1M5KSP5-F1
#
_cell.length_a   1.000
_cell.length_b   1.000
_cell.length_c   1.000
_cell.angle_alpha   90.00
_cell.angle_beta   90.00
_cell.angle_gamma   90.00
#
_symmetry.space_group_name_H-M   'P 1'
#
loop_
_entity.id
_entity.type
_entity.pdbx_description
1 polymer ?
#
loop_
_entity_poly.entity_id
_entity_poly.type
_entity_poly.pdbx_seq_one_letter_code
_entity_poly.pdbx_strand_id
1 'polypeptide(L)'
;MDIKILIGGSAEASTRYIGWSRTKCELRFTALENEQLPSRLLLQNIQDAQAGKIVFLRNTDDQENDQLELTIPLGATQIEVYIAGKYPHYSKDGRDAGIEIIDPESGALLHREAFMVRVRRNANKLSEKEKKVFLETLQVLNDKGKGRFAEFRSVHSVDPQNLAEGNKYYFQAHGSLGFLPWHRAFLLDLEREMQKIEPSVTLPYWKFDEVAEKVFTEDFMGSHASGNVKFSKSNPIDDWLADGMPIRRTADFNVLTQPAHNEFGASVLREEQVIAADSFIDFTNLEGNPHSTAHTSFNLDLTNAHTAVKDPLFFLLHTNVDRIWARWQWEKDFFDKNNESVYPQNSNEPEGHNLNDTMWPWNNASGGSRPATAPGGTLAPSPLVNAPGLRPKVSDMIDWQGRLNSGDQLGFDYDNIPFKKFRDPLVPIAAAITFAQPEGSFTVSNLKETELLTGQVKSLALDALANEAGNLAIRKMVIQKSGASIRNEDLFISSLLSILGRKTEPVALRLSALVQLQQLSITSAKFPASRAEFANILRGIVDDPDHTLRKKAIMILAMQKDRYVREKLIEGLKDPNKALISPQDAIQLLRYDIHADLYPILTEIINNPPNNDARNEAILLLGQDAGSALLISKILMDKNEPVDVRIIAAKALQTADEGLFNTLSKGLVSEDDEDEELRIKLLSSLSFSTAIPAIGQDQGFINKVNKLHQQQISGQMQVVSERFLHNLK
;
A
#
# COMPACT_ATOMS: atom_id res chain seq x y z
N MET A 1 -12.04 45.52 10.12
CA MET A 1 -12.98 44.42 9.90
C MET A 1 -12.17 43.17 10.10
N ASP A 2 -12.68 42.19 10.84
CA ASP A 2 -12.03 40.88 10.94
C ASP A 2 -12.77 39.88 10.04
N ILE A 3 -12.01 39.19 9.18
CA ILE A 3 -12.54 38.18 8.26
C ILE A 3 -12.00 36.83 8.67
N LYS A 4 -12.90 35.88 8.89
CA LYS A 4 -12.53 34.50 9.18
C LYS A 4 -13.05 33.58 8.09
N ILE A 5 -12.18 32.73 7.56
CA ILE A 5 -12.54 31.74 6.54
C ILE A 5 -12.70 30.37 7.20
N LEU A 6 -13.83 29.70 6.93
CA LEU A 6 -14.07 28.32 7.32
C LEU A 6 -14.12 27.46 6.07
N ILE A 7 -13.24 26.48 5.97
CA ILE A 7 -13.18 25.49 4.89
C ILE A 7 -13.72 24.17 5.44
N GLY A 8 -14.72 23.58 4.78
CA GLY A 8 -15.38 22.37 5.29
C GLY A 8 -16.11 22.60 6.63
N GLY A 9 -16.43 23.86 6.96
CA GLY A 9 -17.08 24.21 8.24
C GLY A 9 -16.14 24.41 9.43
N SER A 10 -14.82 24.39 9.22
CA SER A 10 -13.81 24.62 10.28
C SER A 10 -12.77 25.66 9.87
N ALA A 11 -12.23 26.37 10.87
CA ALA A 11 -11.11 27.31 10.69
C ALA A 11 -9.77 26.75 11.19
N GLU A 12 -9.76 25.48 11.64
CA GLU A 12 -8.54 24.82 12.09
C GLU A 12 -7.53 24.67 10.96
N ALA A 13 -6.23 24.66 11.29
CA ALA A 13 -5.19 24.50 10.29
C ALA A 13 -5.25 23.13 9.59
N SER A 14 -5.75 22.11 10.28
CA SER A 14 -5.93 20.73 9.78
C SER A 14 -6.99 20.60 8.67
N THR A 15 -7.86 21.59 8.49
CA THR A 15 -8.88 21.61 7.42
C THR A 15 -8.48 22.42 6.19
N ARG A 16 -7.25 22.94 6.18
CA ARG A 16 -6.68 23.74 5.09
C ARG A 16 -6.10 22.88 3.97
N TYR A 17 -6.83 21.82 3.60
CA TYR A 17 -6.47 20.89 2.54
C TYR A 17 -7.73 20.64 1.72
N ILE A 18 -7.72 21.02 0.45
CA ILE A 18 -8.82 20.75 -0.48
C ILE A 18 -8.31 19.91 -1.65
N GLY A 19 -9.22 19.24 -2.35
CA GLY A 19 -8.90 18.52 -3.59
C GLY A 19 -9.48 19.22 -4.81
N TRP A 20 -9.75 18.45 -5.86
CA TRP A 20 -10.51 18.89 -7.03
C TRP A 20 -12.01 19.02 -6.74
N SER A 21 -12.46 18.36 -5.69
CA SER A 21 -13.87 18.33 -5.30
C SER A 21 -14.33 19.66 -4.69
N ARG A 22 -15.58 20.03 -4.98
CA ARG A 22 -16.19 21.30 -4.57
C ARG A 22 -16.41 21.33 -3.07
N THR A 23 -15.64 22.17 -2.39
CA THR A 23 -15.64 22.30 -0.93
C THR A 23 -16.34 23.58 -0.51
N LYS A 24 -17.26 23.46 0.45
CA LYS A 24 -17.93 24.62 1.05
C LYS A 24 -16.92 25.53 1.78
N CYS A 25 -17.03 26.82 1.52
CA CYS A 25 -16.20 27.87 2.10
C CYS A 25 -17.12 28.98 2.65
N GLU A 26 -17.00 29.27 3.94
CA GLU A 26 -17.80 30.30 4.61
C GLU A 26 -16.89 31.45 5.05
N LEU A 27 -17.22 32.65 4.59
CA LEU A 27 -16.60 33.90 5.02
C LEU A 27 -17.43 34.46 6.17
N ARG A 28 -16.85 34.61 7.36
CA ARG A 28 -17.48 35.25 8.51
C ARG A 28 -16.89 36.63 8.75
N PHE A 29 -17.74 37.58 9.08
CA PHE A 29 -17.39 38.97 9.26
C PHE A 29 -17.68 39.42 10.69
N THR A 30 -16.69 40.05 11.31
CA THR A 30 -16.88 40.76 12.58
C THR A 30 -16.59 42.24 12.36
N ALA A 31 -17.60 43.08 12.60
CA ALA A 31 -17.43 44.53 12.53
C ALA A 31 -16.55 45.00 13.70
N LEU A 32 -15.53 45.81 13.41
CA LEU A 32 -14.79 46.56 14.42
C LEU A 32 -15.54 47.86 14.70
N GLU A 33 -15.44 48.39 15.93
CA GLU A 33 -16.12 49.65 16.28
C GLU A 33 -15.74 50.77 15.28
N ASN A 34 -16.77 51.40 14.69
CA ASN A 34 -16.68 52.50 13.73
C ASN A 34 -16.16 52.19 12.30
N GLU A 35 -16.13 50.92 11.86
CA GLU A 35 -15.81 50.58 10.46
C GLU A 35 -17.03 50.05 9.69
N GLN A 36 -17.26 50.58 8.49
CA GLN A 36 -18.30 50.11 7.57
C GLN A 36 -17.74 48.99 6.69
N LEU A 37 -18.47 47.86 6.60
CA LEU A 37 -18.08 46.76 5.72
C LEU A 37 -18.04 47.26 4.26
N PRO A 38 -17.03 46.89 3.46
CA PRO A 38 -17.05 47.17 2.04
C PRO A 38 -18.28 46.51 1.41
N SER A 39 -18.93 47.22 0.49
CA SER A 39 -20.16 46.71 -0.16
C SER A 39 -19.88 45.51 -1.06
N ARG A 40 -18.61 45.32 -1.47
CA ARG A 40 -18.14 44.29 -2.38
C ARG A 40 -16.79 43.72 -1.94
N LEU A 41 -16.56 42.44 -2.26
CA LEU A 41 -15.28 41.74 -2.05
C LEU A 41 -14.89 41.05 -3.34
N LEU A 42 -13.61 41.10 -3.70
CA LEU A 42 -13.02 40.27 -4.75
C LEU A 42 -12.26 39.12 -4.10
N LEU A 43 -12.67 37.89 -4.40
CA LEU A 43 -11.91 36.69 -4.06
C LEU A 43 -11.01 36.33 -5.23
N GLN A 44 -9.74 36.07 -4.96
CA GLN A 44 -8.79 35.61 -5.98
C GLN A 44 -7.77 34.61 -5.42
N ASN A 45 -7.04 33.96 -6.32
CA ASN A 45 -5.89 33.14 -5.97
C ASN A 45 -4.73 33.98 -5.41
N ILE A 46 -3.90 33.39 -4.55
CA ILE A 46 -2.58 33.96 -4.20
C ILE A 46 -1.74 34.16 -5.47
N GLN A 47 -1.16 35.36 -5.58
CA GLN A 47 -0.31 35.77 -6.70
C GLN A 47 1.10 35.18 -6.62
N ASP A 48 1.18 33.86 -6.81
CA ASP A 48 2.42 33.12 -7.01
C ASP A 48 2.25 32.18 -8.21
N ALA A 49 3.17 32.22 -9.17
CA ALA A 49 3.10 31.39 -10.37
C ALA A 49 3.41 29.90 -10.10
N GLN A 50 4.10 29.58 -9.00
CA GLN A 50 4.47 28.20 -8.63
C GLN A 50 3.47 27.54 -7.68
N ALA A 51 2.57 28.33 -7.08
CA ALA A 51 1.53 27.87 -6.18
C ALA A 51 0.46 27.00 -6.84
N GLY A 52 -0.16 26.14 -6.04
CA GLY A 52 -1.45 25.53 -6.40
C GLY A 52 -2.50 26.60 -6.69
N LYS A 53 -3.49 26.27 -7.52
CA LYS A 53 -4.57 27.18 -7.91
C LYS A 53 -5.92 26.61 -7.55
N ILE A 54 -6.88 27.50 -7.34
CA ILE A 54 -8.27 27.20 -7.05
C ILE A 54 -9.19 27.92 -8.02
N VAL A 55 -10.42 27.43 -8.08
CA VAL A 55 -11.57 28.08 -8.72
C VAL A 55 -12.63 28.37 -7.66
N PHE A 56 -13.41 29.40 -7.92
CA PHE A 56 -14.48 29.89 -7.07
C PHE A 56 -15.83 29.69 -7.75
N LEU A 57 -16.83 29.32 -6.95
CA LEU A 57 -18.22 29.16 -7.39
C LEU A 57 -19.15 29.81 -6.36
N ARG A 58 -20.24 30.41 -6.82
CA ARG A 58 -21.25 30.99 -5.93
C ARG A 58 -22.12 29.89 -5.31
N ASN A 59 -22.53 28.92 -6.12
CA ASN A 59 -23.20 27.69 -5.71
C ASN A 59 -22.51 26.48 -6.34
N THR A 60 -22.84 25.27 -5.88
CA THR A 60 -22.25 24.03 -6.38
C THR A 60 -22.39 23.87 -7.90
N ASP A 61 -23.50 24.28 -8.50
CA ASP A 61 -23.77 24.05 -9.93
C ASP A 61 -23.29 25.17 -10.86
N ASP A 62 -22.71 26.23 -10.30
CA ASP A 62 -22.30 27.39 -11.08
C ASP A 62 -21.02 27.10 -11.91
N GLN A 63 -20.73 28.01 -12.84
CA GLN A 63 -19.47 28.00 -13.57
C GLN A 63 -18.29 28.26 -12.62
N GLU A 64 -17.15 27.64 -12.92
CA GLU A 64 -15.91 27.85 -12.18
C GLU A 64 -15.25 29.15 -12.65
N ASN A 65 -14.82 29.98 -11.70
CA ASN A 65 -14.19 31.27 -11.98
C ASN A 65 -12.82 31.36 -11.31
N ASP A 66 -11.86 32.01 -11.96
CA ASP A 66 -10.52 32.26 -11.37
C ASP A 66 -10.55 33.34 -10.27
N GLN A 67 -11.59 34.16 -10.29
CA GLN A 67 -11.90 35.20 -9.31
C GLN A 67 -13.42 35.26 -9.11
N LEU A 68 -13.87 35.70 -7.95
CA LEU A 68 -15.29 35.85 -7.65
C LEU A 68 -15.55 37.16 -6.93
N GLU A 69 -16.27 38.08 -7.57
CA GLU A 69 -16.76 39.30 -6.94
C GLU A 69 -18.07 39.00 -6.19
N LEU A 70 -18.13 39.40 -4.92
CA LEU A 70 -19.24 39.17 -4.00
C LEU A 70 -19.80 40.49 -3.53
N THR A 71 -21.11 40.68 -3.65
CA THR A 71 -21.82 41.77 -2.94
C THR A 71 -22.12 41.33 -1.52
N ILE A 72 -21.77 42.15 -0.53
CA ILE A 72 -22.12 41.92 0.88
C ILE A 72 -23.49 42.51 1.17
N PRO A 73 -24.52 41.70 1.50
CA PRO A 73 -25.82 42.23 1.92
C PRO A 73 -25.70 43.05 3.21
N LEU A 74 -26.50 44.10 3.34
CA LEU A 74 -26.51 44.93 4.55
C LEU A 74 -26.81 44.07 5.79
N GLY A 75 -25.93 44.12 6.79
CA GLY A 75 -26.06 43.35 8.03
C GLY A 75 -25.65 41.88 7.94
N ALA A 76 -25.10 41.41 6.81
CA ALA A 76 -24.60 40.05 6.69
C ALA A 76 -23.41 39.81 7.64
N THR A 77 -23.51 38.77 8.46
CA THR A 77 -22.42 38.31 9.33
C THR A 77 -21.62 37.17 8.70
N GLN A 78 -22.14 36.57 7.62
CA GLN A 78 -21.46 35.52 6.87
C GLN A 78 -21.93 35.46 5.41
N ILE A 79 -21.06 34.96 4.53
CA ILE A 79 -21.36 34.61 3.14
C ILE A 79 -20.81 33.21 2.85
N GLU A 80 -21.63 32.38 2.22
CA GLU A 80 -21.22 31.07 1.70
C GLU A 80 -20.81 31.18 0.23
N VAL A 81 -19.72 30.48 -0.11
CA VAL A 81 -19.24 30.22 -1.46
C VAL A 81 -18.68 28.80 -1.53
N TYR A 82 -18.30 28.35 -2.72
CA TYR A 82 -17.63 27.07 -2.92
C TYR A 82 -16.27 27.30 -3.58
N ILE A 83 -15.30 26.49 -3.17
CA ILE A 83 -13.94 26.48 -3.74
C ILE A 83 -13.58 25.08 -4.17
N ALA A 84 -12.74 24.95 -5.19
CA ALA A 84 -12.16 23.68 -5.63
C ALA A 84 -10.76 23.91 -6.18
N GLY A 85 -9.91 22.89 -6.16
CA GLY A 85 -8.62 22.96 -6.86
C GLY A 85 -8.81 23.13 -8.37
N LYS A 86 -8.02 24.02 -8.98
CA LYS A 86 -8.00 24.24 -10.43
C LYS A 86 -7.08 23.22 -11.07
N TYR A 87 -7.64 22.18 -11.67
CA TYR A 87 -6.84 21.18 -12.37
C TYR A 87 -6.03 21.81 -13.53
N PRO A 88 -4.75 21.42 -13.77
CA PRO A 88 -3.96 20.44 -13.03
C PRO A 88 -3.04 21.06 -11.95
N HIS A 89 -3.36 22.26 -11.44
CA HIS A 89 -2.51 23.06 -10.57
C HIS A 89 -2.67 22.70 -9.08
N TYR A 90 -2.18 21.52 -8.69
CA TYR A 90 -2.06 21.13 -7.28
C TYR A 90 -0.88 21.84 -6.60
N SER A 91 -0.88 21.84 -5.27
CA SER A 91 0.19 22.40 -4.44
C SER A 91 1.47 21.57 -4.51
N LYS A 92 2.62 22.25 -4.60
CA LYS A 92 3.97 21.66 -4.48
C LYS A 92 4.53 21.79 -3.08
N ASP A 93 4.08 22.80 -2.35
CA ASP A 93 4.47 23.08 -0.97
C ASP A 93 3.24 23.28 -0.08
N GLY A 94 3.39 22.96 1.21
CA GLY A 94 2.35 23.22 2.19
C GLY A 94 2.04 24.72 2.25
N ARG A 95 0.76 25.08 2.10
CA ARG A 95 0.24 26.46 2.13
C ARG A 95 0.70 27.36 0.98
N ASP A 96 1.00 26.80 -0.19
CA ASP A 96 1.33 27.59 -1.38
C ASP A 96 0.09 28.11 -2.11
N ALA A 97 -1.07 27.44 -2.01
CA ALA A 97 -2.34 27.87 -2.57
C ALA A 97 -3.13 28.69 -1.54
N GLY A 98 -4.18 29.38 -1.98
CA GLY A 98 -5.04 30.10 -1.04
C GLY A 98 -5.98 31.11 -1.67
N ILE A 99 -6.71 31.79 -0.78
CA ILE A 99 -7.66 32.86 -1.11
C ILE A 99 -7.09 34.18 -0.63
N GLU A 100 -7.06 35.17 -1.51
CA GLU A 100 -6.93 36.58 -1.17
C GLU A 100 -8.30 37.24 -1.29
N ILE A 101 -8.66 38.02 -0.27
CA ILE A 101 -9.88 38.84 -0.27
C ILE A 101 -9.44 40.28 -0.41
N ILE A 102 -9.92 40.94 -1.46
CA ILE A 102 -9.51 42.28 -1.85
C ILE A 102 -10.73 43.19 -1.87
N ASP A 103 -10.57 44.44 -1.44
CA ASP A 103 -11.52 45.49 -1.72
C ASP A 103 -11.37 45.92 -3.20
N PRO A 104 -12.37 45.65 -4.07
CA PRO A 104 -12.24 45.96 -5.50
C PRO A 104 -12.21 47.46 -5.80
N GLU A 105 -12.60 48.33 -4.87
CA GLU A 105 -12.60 49.79 -5.07
C GLU A 105 -11.22 50.41 -4.78
N SER A 106 -10.58 49.98 -3.68
CA SER A 106 -9.27 50.49 -3.27
C SER A 106 -8.09 49.62 -3.75
N GLY A 107 -8.34 48.36 -4.09
CA GLY A 107 -7.31 47.35 -4.34
C GLY A 107 -6.63 46.82 -3.08
N ALA A 108 -7.11 47.17 -1.88
CA ALA A 108 -6.50 46.76 -0.62
C ALA A 108 -6.71 45.26 -0.35
N LEU A 109 -5.64 44.56 0.06
CA LEU A 109 -5.73 43.19 0.58
C LEU A 109 -6.35 43.22 1.99
N LEU A 110 -7.54 42.64 2.13
CA LEU A 110 -8.30 42.59 3.37
C LEU A 110 -7.98 41.33 4.19
N HIS A 111 -7.79 40.19 3.51
CA HIS A 111 -7.44 38.92 4.16
C HIS A 111 -6.68 38.02 3.20
N ARG A 112 -5.81 37.17 3.75
CA ARG A 112 -5.19 36.06 3.01
C ARG A 112 -5.30 34.79 3.83
N GLU A 113 -5.86 33.75 3.22
CA GLU A 113 -5.92 32.41 3.81
C GLU A 113 -5.16 31.42 2.93
N ALA A 114 -4.06 30.88 3.46
CA ALA A 114 -3.21 29.94 2.74
C ALA A 114 -3.52 28.49 3.13
N PHE A 115 -3.59 27.61 2.13
CA PHE A 115 -3.94 26.20 2.25
C PHE A 115 -3.31 25.38 1.12
N MET A 116 -3.57 24.08 1.08
CA MET A 116 -3.01 23.15 0.10
C MET A 116 -4.09 22.57 -0.81
N VAL A 117 -3.84 22.54 -2.11
CA VAL A 117 -4.58 21.70 -3.06
C VAL A 117 -3.86 20.34 -3.12
N ARG A 118 -4.43 19.37 -2.41
CA ARG A 118 -3.79 18.10 -2.04
C ARG A 118 -4.30 16.97 -2.93
N VAL A 119 -3.37 16.20 -3.51
CA VAL A 119 -3.66 15.04 -4.37
C VAL A 119 -2.71 13.88 -4.12
N ARG A 120 -3.19 12.67 -4.38
CA ARG A 120 -2.39 11.44 -4.49
C ARG A 120 -1.65 11.45 -5.82
N ARG A 121 -0.34 11.21 -5.79
CA ARG A 121 0.55 11.39 -6.94
C ARG A 121 1.29 10.12 -7.33
N ASN A 122 1.68 10.05 -8.60
CA ASN A 122 2.55 8.98 -9.07
C ASN A 122 3.89 9.01 -8.31
N ALA A 123 4.26 7.89 -7.69
CA ALA A 123 5.49 7.73 -6.94
C ALA A 123 6.76 8.08 -7.74
N ASN A 124 6.75 7.87 -9.07
CA ASN A 124 7.87 8.28 -9.95
C ASN A 124 8.04 9.81 -10.09
N LYS A 125 7.03 10.59 -9.70
CA LYS A 125 6.98 12.05 -9.90
C LYS A 125 6.98 12.84 -8.60
N LEU A 126 7.13 12.17 -7.46
CA LEU A 126 7.27 12.84 -6.16
C LEU A 126 8.57 13.65 -6.10
N SER A 127 8.47 14.83 -5.50
CA SER A 127 9.60 15.61 -5.01
C SER A 127 10.24 14.94 -3.80
N GLU A 128 11.49 15.29 -3.49
CA GLU A 128 12.18 14.79 -2.30
C GLU A 128 11.47 15.17 -0.99
N LYS A 129 10.80 16.33 -0.97
CA LYS A 129 10.00 16.78 0.19
C LYS A 129 8.77 15.90 0.40
N GLU A 130 8.01 15.61 -0.68
CA GLU A 130 6.84 14.73 -0.61
C GLU A 130 7.25 13.31 -0.17
N LYS A 131 8.35 12.78 -0.71
CA LYS A 131 8.90 11.49 -0.29
C LYS A 131 9.25 11.49 1.19
N LYS A 132 10.00 12.49 1.66
CA LYS A 132 10.41 12.61 3.06
C LYS A 132 9.20 12.63 3.99
N VAL A 133 8.22 13.50 3.72
CA VAL A 133 6.98 13.62 4.51
C VAL A 133 6.24 12.28 4.57
N PHE A 134 6.07 11.61 3.44
CA PHE A 134 5.41 10.30 3.39
C PHE A 134 6.16 9.25 4.24
N LEU A 135 7.48 9.10 4.04
CA LEU A 135 8.29 8.09 4.72
C LEU A 135 8.40 8.34 6.23
N GLU A 136 8.62 9.58 6.66
CA GLU A 136 8.71 9.92 8.09
C GLU A 136 7.38 9.69 8.80
N THR A 137 6.27 10.11 8.18
CA THR A 137 4.93 9.90 8.74
C THR A 137 4.58 8.42 8.85
N LEU A 138 4.91 7.63 7.82
CA LEU A 138 4.65 6.20 7.81
C LEU A 138 5.52 5.47 8.85
N GLN A 139 6.77 5.89 9.05
CA GLN A 139 7.64 5.33 10.09
C GLN A 139 7.10 5.62 11.50
N VAL A 140 6.64 6.85 11.76
CA VAL A 140 6.01 7.20 13.05
C VAL A 140 4.78 6.34 13.30
N LEU A 141 3.93 6.13 12.28
CA LEU A 141 2.75 5.29 12.40
C LEU A 141 3.11 3.81 12.63
N ASN A 142 4.21 3.34 12.03
CA ASN A 142 4.67 1.96 12.17
C ASN A 142 5.36 1.68 13.50
N ASP A 143 6.16 2.63 14.02
CA ASP A 143 6.93 2.51 15.27
C ASP A 143 7.61 1.14 15.35
N LYS A 144 8.42 0.82 14.33
CA LYS A 144 9.15 -0.47 14.20
C LYS A 144 8.25 -1.70 14.37
N GLY A 145 7.04 -1.60 13.84
CA GLY A 145 6.06 -2.66 13.87
C GLY A 145 5.19 -2.72 15.12
N LYS A 146 5.39 -1.85 16.12
CA LYS A 146 4.61 -1.81 17.37
C LYS A 146 3.50 -0.75 17.36
N GLY A 147 3.55 0.20 16.44
CA GLY A 147 2.62 1.32 16.33
C GLY A 147 1.26 0.94 15.74
N ARG A 148 0.44 1.97 15.46
CA ARG A 148 -0.91 1.84 14.90
C ARG A 148 -0.94 1.02 13.60
N PHE A 149 0.13 1.04 12.81
CA PHE A 149 0.24 0.24 11.58
C PHE A 149 0.11 -1.28 11.83
N ALA A 150 0.44 -1.78 13.03
CA ALA A 150 0.27 -3.19 13.39
C ALA A 150 -1.19 -3.65 13.29
N GLU A 151 -2.14 -2.76 13.58
CA GLU A 151 -3.58 -3.05 13.44
C GLU A 151 -3.96 -3.09 11.96
N PHE A 152 -3.43 -2.21 11.11
CA PHE A 152 -3.60 -2.30 9.65
C PHE A 152 -3.08 -3.63 9.10
N ARG A 153 -1.91 -4.10 9.58
CA ARG A 153 -1.41 -5.43 9.24
C ARG A 153 -2.39 -6.52 9.68
N SER A 154 -2.90 -6.44 10.91
CA SER A 154 -3.83 -7.41 11.50
C SER A 154 -5.17 -7.49 10.76
N VAL A 155 -5.65 -6.37 10.21
CA VAL A 155 -6.88 -6.29 9.42
C VAL A 155 -6.77 -7.10 8.13
N HIS A 156 -5.59 -7.13 7.51
CA HIS A 156 -5.38 -7.83 6.24
C HIS A 156 -4.71 -9.22 6.41
N SER A 157 -4.04 -9.46 7.56
CA SER A 157 -3.44 -10.74 7.89
C SER A 157 -4.48 -11.68 8.51
N VAL A 158 -4.97 -12.63 7.73
CA VAL A 158 -5.78 -13.75 8.26
C VAL A 158 -4.86 -14.86 8.76
N ASP A 159 -5.13 -15.39 9.96
CA ASP A 159 -4.44 -16.56 10.49
C ASP A 159 -4.64 -17.78 9.57
N PRO A 160 -3.57 -18.42 9.07
CA PRO A 160 -3.67 -19.65 8.30
C PRO A 160 -4.46 -20.78 8.99
N GLN A 161 -4.46 -20.84 10.33
CA GLN A 161 -5.26 -21.84 11.07
C GLN A 161 -6.77 -21.59 10.90
N ASN A 162 -7.18 -20.34 10.79
CA ASN A 162 -8.57 -20.00 10.52
C ASN A 162 -8.99 -20.40 9.09
N LEU A 163 -8.06 -20.57 8.14
CA LEU A 163 -8.38 -21.01 6.76
C LEU A 163 -8.66 -22.53 6.66
N ALA A 164 -8.11 -23.34 7.57
CA ALA A 164 -8.25 -24.80 7.55
C ALA A 164 -9.66 -25.28 7.89
N GLU A 165 -10.46 -24.45 8.58
CA GLU A 165 -11.82 -24.76 9.02
C GLU A 165 -12.91 -24.37 7.99
N GLY A 166 -12.54 -24.02 6.75
CA GLY A 166 -13.52 -23.66 5.70
C GLY A 166 -14.20 -22.29 5.92
N ASN A 167 -13.53 -21.40 6.64
CA ASN A 167 -14.12 -20.19 7.20
C ASN A 167 -14.19 -19.00 6.23
N LYS A 168 -15.31 -18.25 6.30
CA LYS A 168 -15.80 -17.29 5.29
C LYS A 168 -15.24 -15.85 5.40
N TYR A 169 -14.43 -15.49 6.39
CA TYR A 169 -14.02 -14.07 6.59
C TYR A 169 -12.81 -13.62 5.77
N TYR A 170 -12.03 -14.55 5.23
CA TYR A 170 -10.94 -14.24 4.29
C TYR A 170 -11.44 -13.47 3.06
N PHE A 171 -12.73 -13.62 2.73
CA PHE A 171 -13.33 -12.94 1.59
C PHE A 171 -13.66 -11.47 1.84
N GLN A 172 -13.63 -10.92 3.05
CA GLN A 172 -14.13 -9.54 3.25
C GLN A 172 -13.44 -8.47 2.42
N ALA A 173 -12.14 -8.63 2.20
CA ALA A 173 -11.37 -7.75 1.33
C ALA A 173 -11.22 -8.29 -0.09
N HIS A 174 -11.52 -9.57 -0.36
CA HIS A 174 -11.09 -10.29 -1.58
C HIS A 174 -12.10 -11.30 -2.13
N GLY A 175 -12.03 -11.57 -3.43
CA GLY A 175 -12.74 -12.69 -4.06
C GLY A 175 -14.25 -12.50 -4.24
N SER A 176 -14.74 -11.26 -4.12
CA SER A 176 -16.12 -10.85 -4.43
C SER A 176 -16.18 -9.31 -4.62
N LEU A 177 -17.37 -8.78 -4.95
CA LEU A 177 -17.62 -7.41 -5.42
C LEU A 177 -17.09 -6.30 -4.48
N GLY A 178 -17.09 -6.56 -3.17
CA GLY A 178 -16.57 -5.65 -2.14
C GLY A 178 -15.07 -5.35 -2.18
N PHE A 179 -14.25 -6.02 -3.01
CA PHE A 179 -12.79 -5.80 -3.08
C PHE A 179 -12.42 -4.31 -3.22
N LEU A 180 -13.02 -3.60 -4.18
CA LEU A 180 -12.69 -2.19 -4.45
C LEU A 180 -13.15 -1.22 -3.35
N PRO A 181 -14.44 -1.25 -2.91
CA PRO A 181 -14.90 -0.46 -1.78
C PRO A 181 -14.07 -0.67 -0.52
N TRP A 182 -13.75 -1.92 -0.19
CA TRP A 182 -13.01 -2.26 1.02
C TRP A 182 -11.60 -1.66 1.01
N HIS A 183 -10.87 -1.83 -0.09
CA HIS A 183 -9.52 -1.28 -0.22
C HIS A 183 -9.52 0.25 -0.28
N ARG A 184 -10.54 0.89 -0.88
CA ARG A 184 -10.71 2.36 -0.81
C ARG A 184 -10.85 2.84 0.63
N ALA A 185 -11.69 2.18 1.42
CA ALA A 185 -11.83 2.49 2.85
C ALA A 185 -10.54 2.23 3.64
N PHE A 186 -9.80 1.17 3.30
CA PHE A 186 -8.52 0.83 3.94
C PHE A 186 -7.43 1.87 3.69
N LEU A 187 -7.30 2.33 2.44
CA LEU A 187 -6.40 3.43 2.07
C LEU A 187 -6.81 4.75 2.75
N LEU A 188 -8.12 5.03 2.79
CA LEU A 188 -8.65 6.25 3.40
C LEU A 188 -8.38 6.29 4.91
N ASP A 189 -8.54 5.16 5.60
CA ASP A 189 -8.27 5.05 7.03
C ASP A 189 -6.78 5.27 7.32
N LEU A 190 -5.87 4.62 6.56
CA LEU A 190 -4.42 4.83 6.70
C LEU A 190 -4.07 6.30 6.47
N GLU A 191 -4.54 6.88 5.37
CA GLU A 191 -4.24 8.26 5.00
C GLU A 191 -4.71 9.26 6.06
N ARG A 192 -5.88 9.03 6.67
CA ARG A 192 -6.40 9.88 7.75
C ARG A 192 -5.62 9.70 9.06
N GLU A 193 -5.20 8.49 9.41
CA GLU A 193 -4.32 8.26 10.56
C GLU A 193 -2.96 8.95 10.36
N MET A 194 -2.38 8.88 9.15
CA MET A 194 -1.17 9.60 8.80
C MET A 194 -1.36 11.13 8.87
N GLN A 195 -2.51 11.64 8.46
CA GLN A 195 -2.82 13.08 8.51
C GLN A 195 -3.02 13.64 9.93
N LYS A 196 -3.23 12.78 10.94
CA LYS A 196 -3.16 13.20 12.35
C LYS A 196 -1.74 13.54 12.79
N ILE A 197 -0.74 12.94 12.13
CA ILE A 197 0.70 13.17 12.37
C ILE A 197 1.18 14.34 11.49
N GLU A 198 0.96 14.25 10.18
CA GLU A 198 1.35 15.29 9.21
C GLU A 198 0.17 15.62 8.27
N PRO A 199 -0.57 16.72 8.52
CA PRO A 199 -1.78 17.04 7.77
C PRO A 199 -1.58 17.23 6.26
N SER A 200 -0.37 17.50 5.76
CA SER A 200 -0.10 17.61 4.31
C SER A 200 0.11 16.28 3.59
N VAL A 201 0.28 15.17 4.32
CA VAL A 201 0.65 13.88 3.72
C VAL A 201 -0.48 13.30 2.85
N THR A 202 -0.08 12.67 1.75
CA THR A 202 -0.95 11.87 0.87
C THR A 202 -0.33 10.52 0.60
N LEU A 203 -1.16 9.53 0.26
CA LEU A 203 -0.69 8.27 -0.27
C LEU A 203 -0.23 8.45 -1.73
N PRO A 204 1.02 8.11 -2.06
CA PRO A 204 1.43 8.01 -3.45
C PRO A 204 0.95 6.69 -4.06
N TYR A 205 0.91 6.62 -5.38
CA TYR A 205 0.60 5.37 -6.10
C TYR A 205 1.76 4.90 -6.97
N TRP A 206 1.96 3.58 -7.01
CA TRP A 206 2.88 2.95 -7.95
C TRP A 206 2.13 2.51 -9.20
N LYS A 207 2.36 3.22 -10.32
CA LYS A 207 1.77 2.88 -11.63
C LYS A 207 2.47 1.66 -12.24
N PHE A 208 2.08 0.46 -11.79
CA PHE A 208 2.74 -0.81 -12.12
C PHE A 208 2.68 -1.22 -13.60
N ASP A 209 1.81 -0.59 -14.41
CA ASP A 209 1.76 -0.77 -15.87
C ASP A 209 2.78 0.11 -16.62
N GLU A 210 3.61 0.85 -15.89
CA GLU A 210 4.75 1.61 -16.39
C GLU A 210 6.06 1.20 -15.68
N VAL A 211 7.18 1.67 -16.20
CA VAL A 211 8.51 1.53 -15.58
C VAL A 211 8.56 2.29 -14.25
N ALA A 212 9.26 1.75 -13.25
CA ALA A 212 9.24 2.23 -11.87
C ALA A 212 10.62 2.75 -11.40
N GLU A 213 11.25 3.60 -12.21
CA GLU A 213 12.64 4.05 -12.04
C GLU A 213 12.95 4.67 -10.66
N LYS A 214 11.98 5.35 -10.04
CA LYS A 214 12.19 6.05 -8.77
C LYS A 214 11.46 5.41 -7.58
N VAL A 215 10.76 4.30 -7.81
CA VAL A 215 10.01 3.61 -6.74
C VAL A 215 10.95 2.69 -5.96
N PHE A 216 11.70 1.85 -6.67
CA PHE A 216 12.53 0.78 -6.10
C PHE A 216 13.98 1.22 -5.88
N THR A 217 14.15 2.35 -5.20
CA THR A 217 15.45 2.90 -4.81
C THR A 217 15.65 2.79 -3.30
N GLU A 218 16.90 2.69 -2.87
CA GLU A 218 17.24 2.64 -1.45
C GLU A 218 16.74 3.87 -0.67
N ASP A 219 16.60 5.03 -1.33
CA ASP A 219 16.08 6.28 -0.74
C ASP A 219 14.54 6.37 -0.70
N PHE A 220 13.81 5.41 -1.25
CA PHE A 220 12.34 5.41 -1.22
C PHE A 220 11.76 4.08 -0.72
N MET A 221 11.19 3.22 -1.58
CA MET A 221 10.60 1.94 -1.14
C MET A 221 11.62 0.82 -0.99
N GLY A 222 12.91 1.12 -1.08
CA GLY A 222 14.00 0.16 -0.94
C GLY A 222 14.37 -0.51 -2.27
N SER A 223 15.58 -1.07 -2.31
CA SER A 223 16.08 -1.74 -3.52
C SER A 223 15.21 -2.91 -3.96
N HIS A 224 15.36 -3.30 -5.22
CA HIS A 224 14.74 -4.49 -5.82
C HIS A 224 15.60 -5.76 -5.63
N ALA A 225 16.62 -5.70 -4.77
CA ALA A 225 17.52 -6.82 -4.48
C ALA A 225 16.77 -7.99 -3.82
N SER A 226 17.35 -9.19 -3.85
CA SER A 226 16.70 -10.39 -3.31
C SER A 226 16.82 -10.48 -1.78
N GLY A 227 15.73 -10.83 -1.10
CA GLY A 227 15.72 -11.08 0.36
C GLY A 227 15.27 -9.87 1.16
N ASN A 228 15.94 -9.59 2.29
CA ASN A 228 15.63 -8.42 3.13
C ASN A 228 15.77 -7.14 2.30
N VAL A 229 14.76 -6.27 2.33
CA VAL A 229 14.79 -5.01 1.57
C VAL A 229 15.88 -4.10 2.11
N LYS A 230 16.73 -3.61 1.22
CA LYS A 230 17.79 -2.65 1.56
C LYS A 230 17.31 -1.23 1.34
N PHE A 231 17.56 -0.39 2.34
CA PHE A 231 17.29 1.04 2.34
C PHE A 231 18.59 1.80 2.60
N SER A 232 18.64 3.03 2.10
CA SER A 232 19.76 3.92 2.35
C SER A 232 19.75 4.36 3.81
N LYS A 233 20.88 4.84 4.30
CA LYS A 233 21.05 5.17 5.72
C LYS A 233 20.25 6.37 6.18
N SER A 234 19.90 7.26 5.25
CA SER A 234 19.08 8.44 5.51
C SER A 234 17.58 8.19 5.32
N ASN A 235 17.21 7.04 4.75
CA ASN A 235 15.82 6.69 4.52
C ASN A 235 15.08 6.55 5.86
N PRO A 236 13.97 7.28 6.10
CA PRO A 236 13.21 7.18 7.35
C PRO A 236 12.69 5.79 7.69
N ILE A 237 12.51 4.90 6.71
CA ILE A 237 12.00 3.53 6.92
C ILE A 237 13.12 2.47 6.87
N ASP A 238 14.39 2.85 7.08
CA ASP A 238 15.52 1.92 7.04
C ASP A 238 15.56 0.90 8.19
N ASP A 239 14.84 1.17 9.27
CA ASP A 239 14.55 0.30 10.40
C ASP A 239 13.11 -0.21 10.40
N TRP A 240 12.46 -0.20 9.23
CA TRP A 240 11.12 -0.78 9.09
C TRP A 240 11.11 -2.25 9.49
N LEU A 241 10.39 -2.53 10.57
CA LEU A 241 10.08 -3.88 11.02
C LEU A 241 8.58 -4.14 10.89
N ALA A 242 8.24 -5.36 10.50
CA ALA A 242 6.92 -5.93 10.61
C ALA A 242 7.03 -7.20 11.44
N ASP A 243 6.31 -7.23 12.57
CA ASP A 243 6.32 -8.34 13.52
C ASP A 243 7.75 -8.65 14.03
N GLY A 244 8.51 -7.59 14.31
CA GLY A 244 9.89 -7.65 14.83
C GLY A 244 10.95 -8.07 13.80
N MET A 245 10.58 -8.21 12.52
CA MET A 245 11.50 -8.64 11.45
C MET A 245 11.51 -7.65 10.28
N PRO A 246 12.65 -7.49 9.58
CA PRO A 246 12.68 -6.73 8.33
C PRO A 246 11.78 -7.35 7.25
N ILE A 247 11.21 -6.51 6.39
CA ILE A 247 10.45 -6.96 5.22
C ILE A 247 11.36 -7.57 4.16
N ARG A 248 10.82 -8.51 3.38
CA ARG A 248 11.54 -9.15 2.26
C ARG A 248 10.78 -9.05 0.96
N ARG A 249 11.52 -8.76 -0.10
CA ARG A 249 10.99 -8.62 -1.45
C ARG A 249 12.07 -8.98 -2.44
N THR A 250 11.68 -9.65 -3.53
CA THR A 250 12.53 -9.84 -4.71
C THR A 250 11.67 -9.53 -5.93
N ALA A 251 12.09 -8.65 -6.84
CA ALA A 251 11.34 -8.37 -8.06
C ALA A 251 11.66 -9.39 -9.16
N ASP A 252 10.65 -9.82 -9.91
CA ASP A 252 10.77 -10.78 -11.02
C ASP A 252 10.89 -10.10 -12.39
N PHE A 253 10.98 -8.77 -12.39
CA PHE A 253 11.10 -7.94 -13.58
C PHE A 253 12.18 -6.87 -13.41
N ASN A 254 12.70 -6.36 -14.52
CA ASN A 254 13.61 -5.22 -14.47
C ASN A 254 12.82 -3.93 -14.26
N VAL A 255 12.76 -3.48 -13.01
CA VAL A 255 12.03 -2.28 -12.55
C VAL A 255 12.42 -0.99 -13.29
N LEU A 256 13.61 -0.94 -13.91
CA LEU A 256 14.14 0.23 -14.61
C LEU A 256 13.83 0.25 -16.10
N THR A 257 13.33 -0.84 -16.68
CA THR A 257 13.12 -0.93 -18.13
C THR A 257 11.79 -1.57 -18.53
N GLN A 258 11.09 -2.20 -17.60
CA GLN A 258 9.90 -2.98 -17.88
C GLN A 258 8.79 -2.66 -16.87
N PRO A 259 7.52 -2.62 -17.33
CA PRO A 259 6.37 -2.72 -16.44
C PRO A 259 6.39 -4.03 -15.65
N ALA A 260 5.59 -4.07 -14.58
CA ALA A 260 5.46 -5.24 -13.73
C ALA A 260 4.99 -6.45 -14.55
N HIS A 261 5.74 -7.53 -14.45
CA HIS A 261 5.38 -8.84 -14.96
C HIS A 261 5.97 -9.90 -14.03
N ASN A 262 5.31 -11.04 -13.96
CA ASN A 262 5.88 -12.18 -13.25
C ASN A 262 6.94 -12.88 -14.10
N GLU A 263 7.78 -13.71 -13.46
CA GLU A 263 8.89 -14.42 -14.11
C GLU A 263 8.43 -15.38 -15.25
N PHE A 264 7.11 -15.63 -15.37
CA PHE A 264 6.50 -16.48 -16.39
C PHE A 264 6.02 -15.71 -17.62
N GLY A 265 6.30 -14.41 -17.68
CA GLY A 265 5.97 -13.52 -18.79
C GLY A 265 4.54 -13.00 -18.79
N ALA A 266 3.77 -13.20 -17.71
CA ALA A 266 2.46 -12.58 -17.59
C ALA A 266 2.63 -11.13 -17.13
N SER A 267 2.40 -10.20 -18.05
CA SER A 267 2.39 -8.77 -17.74
C SER A 267 1.07 -8.32 -17.13
N VAL A 268 1.15 -7.29 -16.30
CA VAL A 268 -0.03 -6.53 -15.89
C VAL A 268 -0.76 -5.98 -17.11
N LEU A 269 -2.09 -6.00 -17.08
CA LEU A 269 -2.91 -5.27 -18.05
C LEU A 269 -2.64 -3.77 -17.93
N ARG A 270 -2.61 -3.09 -19.08
CA ARG A 270 -2.50 -1.63 -19.12
C ARG A 270 -3.80 -0.99 -18.67
N GLU A 271 -3.70 0.21 -18.10
CA GLU A 271 -4.86 0.98 -17.65
C GLU A 271 -5.95 1.07 -18.71
N GLU A 272 -5.61 1.32 -19.98
CA GLU A 272 -6.59 1.47 -21.07
C GLU A 272 -7.43 0.20 -21.29
N GLN A 273 -6.82 -0.97 -21.06
CA GLN A 273 -7.50 -2.26 -21.20
C GLN A 273 -8.47 -2.50 -20.04
N VAL A 274 -8.12 -2.05 -18.83
CA VAL A 274 -8.92 -2.24 -17.62
C VAL A 274 -10.12 -1.30 -17.62
N ILE A 275 -9.92 -0.02 -17.96
CA ILE A 275 -11.00 0.98 -17.97
C ILE A 275 -11.99 0.81 -19.13
N ALA A 276 -11.72 -0.09 -20.08
CA ALA A 276 -12.62 -0.40 -21.17
C ALA A 276 -13.90 -1.12 -20.69
N ALA A 277 -13.88 -1.78 -19.52
CA ALA A 277 -15.01 -2.54 -18.97
C ALA A 277 -16.32 -1.72 -18.93
N ASP A 278 -17.44 -2.31 -19.31
CA ASP A 278 -18.74 -1.62 -19.42
C ASP A 278 -19.63 -1.79 -18.19
N SER A 279 -19.28 -2.70 -17.29
CA SER A 279 -19.99 -2.96 -16.04
C SER A 279 -19.01 -3.17 -14.90
N PHE A 280 -19.47 -2.94 -13.66
CA PHE A 280 -18.68 -3.20 -12.47
C PHE A 280 -18.25 -4.66 -12.36
N ILE A 281 -19.12 -5.60 -12.75
CA ILE A 281 -18.82 -7.04 -12.75
C ILE A 281 -17.61 -7.32 -13.65
N ASP A 282 -17.59 -6.78 -14.87
CA ASP A 282 -16.45 -6.94 -15.78
C ASP A 282 -15.20 -6.24 -15.24
N PHE A 283 -15.38 -5.07 -14.64
CA PHE A 283 -14.29 -4.29 -14.05
C PHE A 283 -13.62 -5.04 -12.88
N THR A 284 -14.36 -5.83 -12.09
CA THR A 284 -13.81 -6.61 -10.95
C THR A 284 -12.74 -7.63 -11.36
N ASN A 285 -12.63 -7.99 -12.65
CA ASN A 285 -11.50 -8.79 -13.15
C ASN A 285 -10.13 -8.17 -12.82
N LEU A 286 -10.09 -6.85 -12.55
CA LEU A 286 -8.88 -6.15 -12.13
C LEU A 286 -8.23 -6.77 -10.88
N GLU A 287 -9.00 -7.34 -9.94
CA GLU A 287 -8.47 -8.00 -8.74
C GLU A 287 -7.50 -9.12 -9.14
N GLY A 288 -7.84 -9.85 -10.21
CA GLY A 288 -6.98 -10.83 -10.81
C GLY A 288 -5.80 -10.21 -11.56
N ASN A 289 -6.09 -9.44 -12.61
CA ASN A 289 -5.08 -8.75 -13.41
C ASN A 289 -5.64 -7.36 -13.74
N PRO A 290 -4.97 -6.26 -13.35
CA PRO A 290 -3.55 -6.18 -12.97
C PRO A 290 -3.18 -6.31 -11.49
N HIS A 291 -4.11 -6.29 -10.55
CA HIS A 291 -3.76 -6.26 -9.12
C HIS A 291 -2.95 -7.49 -8.66
N SER A 292 -3.47 -8.72 -8.80
CA SER A 292 -2.72 -9.90 -8.33
C SER A 292 -1.45 -10.12 -9.15
N THR A 293 -1.47 -9.78 -10.45
CA THR A 293 -0.27 -9.85 -11.30
C THR A 293 0.83 -8.91 -10.80
N ALA A 294 0.48 -7.71 -10.32
CA ALA A 294 1.44 -6.79 -9.72
C ALA A 294 2.04 -7.36 -8.41
N HIS A 295 1.23 -7.97 -7.54
CA HIS A 295 1.72 -8.67 -6.34
C HIS A 295 2.66 -9.83 -6.67
N THR A 296 2.30 -10.64 -7.67
CA THR A 296 3.07 -11.81 -8.11
C THR A 296 4.20 -11.48 -9.09
N SER A 297 4.43 -10.19 -9.37
CA SER A 297 5.66 -9.70 -10.02
C SER A 297 6.83 -9.60 -9.02
N PHE A 298 6.62 -10.06 -7.79
CA PHE A 298 7.63 -10.22 -6.77
C PHE A 298 7.66 -11.66 -6.26
N ASN A 299 8.64 -11.98 -5.42
CA ASN A 299 8.67 -13.13 -4.53
C ASN A 299 8.66 -12.70 -3.04
N LEU A 300 8.44 -13.65 -2.13
CA LEU A 300 8.41 -13.46 -0.67
C LEU A 300 7.18 -12.66 -0.19
N ASP A 301 7.35 -11.67 0.69
CA ASP A 301 6.27 -11.17 1.54
C ASP A 301 5.14 -10.48 0.72
N LEU A 302 5.46 -9.83 -0.40
CA LEU A 302 4.46 -9.17 -1.27
C LEU A 302 3.57 -10.12 -2.10
N THR A 303 3.94 -11.39 -2.23
CA THR A 303 3.21 -12.35 -3.10
C THR A 303 1.96 -12.93 -2.49
N ASN A 304 1.82 -12.81 -1.17
CA ASN A 304 0.79 -13.45 -0.41
C ASN A 304 -0.03 -12.38 0.31
N ALA A 305 -1.35 -12.41 0.13
CA ALA A 305 -2.27 -11.44 0.74
C ALA A 305 -2.06 -11.31 2.26
N HIS A 306 -1.73 -12.39 2.96
CA HIS A 306 -1.52 -12.37 4.42
C HIS A 306 -0.26 -11.62 4.86
N THR A 307 0.76 -11.56 4.01
CA THR A 307 2.06 -10.98 4.33
C THR A 307 2.34 -9.70 3.56
N ALA A 308 1.61 -9.42 2.49
CA ALA A 308 1.88 -8.30 1.61
C ALA A 308 1.77 -6.95 2.33
N VAL A 309 0.78 -6.82 3.22
CA VAL A 309 0.57 -5.62 4.06
C VAL A 309 1.75 -5.29 4.99
N LYS A 310 2.68 -6.23 5.20
CA LYS A 310 3.92 -5.98 5.96
C LYS A 310 4.85 -5.02 5.23
N ASP A 311 4.85 -5.03 3.89
CA ASP A 311 5.65 -4.15 3.05
C ASP A 311 4.83 -2.87 2.73
N PRO A 312 5.34 -1.66 3.02
CA PRO A 312 4.64 -0.41 2.76
C PRO A 312 4.33 -0.17 1.27
N LEU A 313 5.03 -0.86 0.34
CA LEU A 313 4.70 -0.84 -1.09
C LEU A 313 3.28 -1.34 -1.37
N PHE A 314 2.70 -2.18 -0.48
CA PHE A 314 1.29 -2.59 -0.54
C PHE A 314 0.37 -1.39 -0.74
N PHE A 315 0.55 -0.33 0.04
CA PHE A 315 -0.31 0.84 -0.01
C PHE A 315 -0.13 1.63 -1.31
N LEU A 316 1.09 1.68 -1.88
CA LEU A 316 1.33 2.31 -3.18
C LEU A 316 0.67 1.52 -4.32
N LEU A 317 0.73 0.19 -4.26
CA LEU A 317 0.09 -0.70 -5.22
C LEU A 317 -1.43 -0.53 -5.17
N HIS A 318 -2.03 -0.60 -3.98
CA HIS A 318 -3.48 -0.46 -3.81
C HIS A 318 -3.97 0.96 -4.08
N THR A 319 -3.16 2.01 -3.84
CA THR A 319 -3.50 3.37 -4.26
C THR A 319 -3.59 3.48 -5.78
N ASN A 320 -2.80 2.71 -6.54
CA ASN A 320 -2.97 2.64 -8.00
C ASN A 320 -4.21 1.84 -8.41
N VAL A 321 -4.55 0.76 -7.69
CA VAL A 321 -5.80 0.01 -7.92
C VAL A 321 -7.01 0.91 -7.72
N ASP A 322 -7.04 1.67 -6.62
CA ASP A 322 -8.10 2.63 -6.34
C ASP A 322 -8.14 3.77 -7.38
N ARG A 323 -6.97 4.26 -7.82
CA ARG A 323 -6.87 5.24 -8.91
C ARG A 323 -7.46 4.72 -10.22
N ILE A 324 -7.18 3.47 -10.60
CA ILE A 324 -7.73 2.87 -11.82
C ILE A 324 -9.25 2.77 -11.72
N TRP A 325 -9.79 2.42 -10.54
CA TRP A 325 -11.23 2.46 -10.30
C TRP A 325 -11.81 3.87 -10.41
N ALA A 326 -11.20 4.86 -9.75
CA ALA A 326 -11.59 6.26 -9.86
C ALA A 326 -11.54 6.74 -11.32
N ARG A 327 -10.55 6.30 -12.11
CA ARG A 327 -10.42 6.64 -13.54
C ARG A 327 -11.55 6.02 -14.36
N TRP A 328 -11.88 4.76 -14.11
CA TRP A 328 -13.00 4.08 -14.76
C TRP A 328 -14.33 4.77 -14.45
N GLN A 329 -14.58 5.11 -13.17
CA GLN A 329 -15.76 5.86 -12.76
C GLN A 329 -15.86 7.20 -13.47
N TRP A 330 -14.74 7.93 -13.55
CA TRP A 330 -14.64 9.19 -14.27
C TRP A 330 -14.90 9.05 -15.78
N GLU A 331 -14.33 8.03 -16.41
CA GLU A 331 -14.47 7.80 -17.86
C GLU A 331 -15.88 7.37 -18.23
N LYS A 332 -16.53 6.55 -17.40
CA LYS A 332 -17.88 6.02 -17.67
C LYS A 332 -19.00 6.85 -17.06
N ASP A 333 -18.69 7.90 -16.30
CA ASP A 333 -19.66 8.69 -15.50
C ASP A 333 -20.43 7.83 -14.48
N PHE A 334 -19.73 6.87 -13.86
CA PHE A 334 -20.25 5.83 -12.98
C PHE A 334 -20.16 6.21 -11.50
N PHE A 335 -21.00 7.17 -11.12
CA PHE A 335 -21.11 7.70 -9.75
C PHE A 335 -22.46 7.36 -9.09
N ASP A 336 -23.50 7.05 -9.87
CA ASP A 336 -24.83 6.73 -9.33
C ASP A 336 -24.87 5.29 -8.83
N LYS A 337 -24.84 5.15 -7.50
CA LYS A 337 -24.93 3.85 -6.82
C LYS A 337 -26.24 3.10 -7.07
N ASN A 338 -27.27 3.71 -7.66
CA ASN A 338 -28.52 3.02 -8.01
C ASN A 338 -28.48 2.37 -9.41
N ASN A 339 -27.42 2.62 -10.18
CA ASN A 339 -27.21 2.01 -11.49
C ASN A 339 -26.52 0.65 -11.34
N GLU A 340 -27.15 -0.43 -11.85
CA GLU A 340 -26.62 -1.79 -11.76
C GLU A 340 -25.27 -1.98 -12.48
N SER A 341 -24.96 -1.16 -13.48
CA SER A 341 -23.63 -1.16 -14.13
C SER A 341 -22.54 -0.56 -13.24
N VAL A 342 -22.89 0.25 -12.24
CA VAL A 342 -21.95 0.87 -11.29
C VAL A 342 -21.69 -0.06 -10.10
N TYR A 343 -22.75 -0.70 -9.60
CA TYR A 343 -22.67 -1.75 -8.59
C TYR A 343 -23.98 -2.56 -8.59
N PRO A 344 -23.92 -3.91 -8.56
CA PRO A 344 -25.12 -4.74 -8.49
C PRO A 344 -25.95 -4.49 -7.22
N GLN A 345 -27.26 -4.25 -7.36
CA GLN A 345 -28.15 -3.92 -6.23
C GLN A 345 -28.58 -5.14 -5.41
N ASN A 346 -28.88 -6.26 -6.09
CA ASN A 346 -29.45 -7.49 -5.51
C ASN A 346 -28.52 -8.68 -5.74
N SER A 347 -27.27 -8.54 -5.29
CA SER A 347 -26.31 -9.61 -5.34
C SER A 347 -26.50 -10.57 -4.15
N ASN A 348 -26.30 -11.87 -4.35
CA ASN A 348 -26.24 -12.85 -3.25
C ASN A 348 -24.78 -13.00 -2.77
N GLU A 349 -24.06 -11.89 -2.62
CA GLU A 349 -22.66 -11.91 -2.18
C GLU A 349 -22.55 -12.11 -0.66
N PRO A 350 -21.39 -12.55 -0.17
CA PRO A 350 -21.11 -12.59 1.26
C PRO A 350 -21.29 -11.22 1.95
N GLU A 351 -21.53 -11.24 3.26
CA GLU A 351 -21.61 -10.02 4.08
C GLU A 351 -20.35 -9.16 3.93
N GLY A 352 -20.54 -7.87 3.67
CA GLY A 352 -19.47 -6.89 3.44
C GLY A 352 -19.23 -6.59 1.95
N HIS A 353 -19.91 -7.31 1.05
CA HIS A 353 -19.81 -7.13 -0.39
C HIS A 353 -21.10 -6.59 -1.02
N ASN A 354 -22.23 -6.62 -0.32
CA ASN A 354 -23.46 -6.05 -0.89
C ASN A 354 -23.46 -4.54 -0.67
N LEU A 355 -24.13 -3.81 -1.58
CA LEU A 355 -24.07 -2.35 -1.64
C LEU A 355 -24.37 -1.65 -0.29
N ASN A 356 -25.29 -2.19 0.50
CA ASN A 356 -25.73 -1.60 1.77
C ASN A 356 -25.03 -2.20 3.01
N ASP A 357 -24.12 -3.14 2.81
CA ASP A 357 -23.37 -3.75 3.91
C ASP A 357 -22.36 -2.77 4.47
N THR A 358 -22.28 -2.70 5.80
CA THR A 358 -21.14 -2.09 6.49
C THR A 358 -19.91 -2.99 6.36
N MET A 359 -18.73 -2.40 6.21
CA MET A 359 -17.49 -3.17 6.04
C MET A 359 -16.78 -3.40 7.38
N TRP A 360 -16.28 -4.62 7.57
CA TRP A 360 -15.34 -4.96 8.65
C TRP A 360 -13.93 -4.49 8.24
N PRO A 361 -13.06 -4.04 9.16
CA PRO A 361 -13.17 -4.09 10.62
C PRO A 361 -14.03 -2.97 11.21
N TRP A 362 -14.32 -1.91 10.46
CA TRP A 362 -14.85 -0.66 10.98
C TRP A 362 -16.23 -0.76 11.62
N ASN A 363 -17.03 -1.76 11.22
CA ASN A 363 -18.31 -2.06 11.85
C ASN A 363 -18.19 -2.72 13.24
N ASN A 364 -16.99 -3.04 13.71
CA ASN A 364 -16.68 -3.74 14.95
C ASN A 364 -17.34 -5.13 15.07
N ALA A 365 -17.72 -5.74 13.95
CA ALA A 365 -18.29 -7.09 13.97
C ALA A 365 -17.24 -8.09 14.48
N SER A 366 -17.67 -8.97 15.38
CA SER A 366 -16.88 -10.05 15.99
C SER A 366 -17.67 -11.35 15.95
N GLY A 367 -17.01 -12.47 16.26
CA GLY A 367 -17.64 -13.80 16.29
C GLY A 367 -17.68 -14.50 14.93
N GLY A 368 -18.13 -15.76 14.95
CA GLY A 368 -17.81 -16.72 13.89
C GLY A 368 -16.29 -16.92 13.81
N SER A 369 -15.76 -16.99 12.60
CA SER A 369 -14.35 -16.91 12.25
C SER A 369 -13.72 -15.50 12.13
N ARG A 370 -14.36 -14.43 12.62
CA ARG A 370 -13.66 -13.14 12.89
C ARG A 370 -12.94 -13.24 14.24
N PRO A 371 -11.85 -12.50 14.48
CA PRO A 371 -11.26 -12.38 15.81
C PRO A 371 -12.29 -11.90 16.85
N ALA A 372 -12.03 -12.21 18.13
CA ALA A 372 -12.89 -11.80 19.25
C ALA A 372 -13.05 -10.27 19.35
N THR A 373 -12.07 -9.52 18.87
CA THR A 373 -12.08 -8.05 18.77
C THR A 373 -11.65 -7.64 17.37
N ALA A 374 -12.42 -6.76 16.72
CA ALA A 374 -12.05 -6.21 15.43
C ALA A 374 -10.77 -5.34 15.59
N PRO A 375 -9.71 -5.60 14.80
CA PRO A 375 -8.50 -4.81 14.87
C PRO A 375 -8.75 -3.38 14.36
N GLY A 376 -8.16 -2.40 15.03
CA GLY A 376 -8.13 -1.02 14.57
C GLY A 376 -9.40 -0.18 14.73
N GLY A 377 -10.47 -0.72 15.30
CA GLY A 377 -11.67 0.04 15.65
C GLY A 377 -12.42 0.62 14.45
N THR A 378 -12.99 1.82 14.62
CA THR A 378 -13.74 2.53 13.56
C THR A 378 -12.83 3.30 12.62
N LEU A 379 -13.33 3.63 11.42
CA LEU A 379 -12.59 4.41 10.44
C LEU A 379 -12.25 5.81 10.99
N ALA A 380 -11.04 6.27 10.77
CA ALA A 380 -10.57 7.58 11.26
C ALA A 380 -11.43 8.73 10.69
N PRO A 381 -11.88 9.68 11.53
CA PRO A 381 -12.63 10.83 11.04
C PRO A 381 -11.74 11.75 10.19
N SER A 382 -12.34 12.47 9.25
CA SER A 382 -11.69 13.57 8.55
C SER A 382 -12.10 14.90 9.18
N PRO A 383 -11.17 15.84 9.38
CA PRO A 383 -11.54 17.18 9.83
C PRO A 383 -12.18 17.99 8.69
N LEU A 384 -12.06 17.57 7.43
CA LEU A 384 -12.56 18.28 6.23
C LEU A 384 -13.96 17.83 5.78
N VAL A 385 -14.24 16.52 5.85
CA VAL A 385 -15.47 15.91 5.31
C VAL A 385 -16.09 14.93 6.29
N ASN A 386 -17.42 14.82 6.28
CA ASN A 386 -18.15 13.89 7.13
C ASN A 386 -18.22 12.46 6.56
N ALA A 387 -18.24 12.31 5.23
CA ALA A 387 -18.28 10.99 4.59
C ALA A 387 -16.95 10.22 4.79
N PRO A 388 -16.99 8.88 4.85
CA PRO A 388 -18.18 8.01 4.81
C PRO A 388 -18.81 7.80 6.22
N GLY A 389 -18.40 8.58 7.22
CA GLY A 389 -18.64 8.28 8.63
C GLY A 389 -17.69 7.21 9.20
N LEU A 390 -17.94 6.80 10.44
CA LEU A 390 -17.05 5.92 11.21
C LEU A 390 -17.22 4.43 10.89
N ARG A 391 -18.33 4.06 10.23
CA ARG A 391 -18.71 2.68 9.87
C ARG A 391 -19.14 2.63 8.40
N PRO A 392 -18.19 2.75 7.46
CA PRO A 392 -18.48 2.88 6.04
C PRO A 392 -19.26 1.68 5.51
N LYS A 393 -20.22 1.96 4.63
CA LYS A 393 -20.83 0.98 3.76
C LYS A 393 -20.14 0.92 2.41
N VAL A 394 -20.37 -0.18 1.70
CA VAL A 394 -19.96 -0.32 0.30
C VAL A 394 -20.47 0.85 -0.55
N SER A 395 -21.73 1.25 -0.37
CA SER A 395 -22.38 2.37 -1.08
C SER A 395 -21.67 3.71 -0.91
N ASP A 396 -21.01 3.91 0.22
CA ASP A 396 -20.40 5.20 0.57
C ASP A 396 -19.08 5.40 -0.18
N MET A 397 -18.53 4.32 -0.76
CA MET A 397 -17.28 4.33 -1.50
C MET A 397 -17.45 4.66 -2.98
N ILE A 398 -18.68 4.77 -3.48
CA ILE A 398 -18.98 4.93 -4.91
C ILE A 398 -18.72 6.38 -5.36
N ASP A 399 -19.45 7.37 -4.84
CA ASP A 399 -19.33 8.77 -5.25
C ASP A 399 -18.19 9.52 -4.53
N TRP A 400 -16.96 9.05 -4.71
CA TRP A 400 -15.81 9.49 -3.90
C TRP A 400 -15.47 10.99 -4.01
N GLN A 401 -15.81 11.65 -5.13
CA GLN A 401 -15.67 13.11 -5.31
C GLN A 401 -16.92 13.89 -4.87
N GLY A 402 -18.02 13.22 -4.52
CA GLY A 402 -19.31 13.86 -4.26
C GLY A 402 -19.86 14.58 -5.49
N ARG A 403 -19.78 13.95 -6.67
CA ARG A 403 -20.25 14.53 -7.93
C ARG A 403 -21.76 14.66 -8.00
N LEU A 404 -22.47 13.65 -7.50
CA LEU A 404 -23.92 13.66 -7.44
C LEU A 404 -24.40 14.33 -6.17
N ASN A 405 -23.66 14.16 -5.08
CA ASN A 405 -23.94 14.77 -3.80
C ASN A 405 -22.63 15.16 -3.11
N SER A 406 -22.41 16.47 -2.91
CA SER A 406 -21.19 16.97 -2.28
C SER A 406 -20.98 16.45 -0.85
N GLY A 407 -22.05 16.01 -0.17
CA GLY A 407 -21.97 15.36 1.13
C GLY A 407 -21.29 14.00 1.13
N ASP A 408 -21.18 13.34 -0.03
CA ASP A 408 -20.60 12.00 -0.18
C ASP A 408 -19.08 12.04 -0.47
N GLN A 409 -18.49 13.23 -0.66
CA GLN A 409 -17.06 13.40 -0.93
C GLN A 409 -16.19 12.82 0.19
N LEU A 410 -15.21 11.99 -0.18
CA LEU A 410 -14.34 11.27 0.77
C LEU A 410 -13.07 12.05 1.18
N GLY A 411 -12.76 13.15 0.50
CA GLY A 411 -11.70 14.09 0.90
C GLY A 411 -10.30 13.78 0.36
N PHE A 412 -10.21 13.01 -0.73
CA PHE A 412 -8.97 12.75 -1.46
C PHE A 412 -9.22 12.92 -2.96
N ASP A 413 -8.15 13.07 -3.75
CA ASP A 413 -8.17 13.24 -5.21
C ASP A 413 -6.86 12.73 -5.83
N TYR A 414 -6.86 12.48 -7.15
CA TYR A 414 -5.69 12.01 -7.91
C TYR A 414 -5.16 13.08 -8.86
N ASP A 415 -3.84 13.16 -9.02
CA ASP A 415 -3.18 14.16 -9.86
C ASP A 415 -3.57 14.13 -11.35
N ASN A 416 -4.11 13.01 -11.84
CA ASN A 416 -4.50 12.82 -13.24
C ASN A 416 -6.00 12.54 -13.47
N ILE A 417 -6.86 12.81 -12.47
CA ILE A 417 -8.32 12.62 -12.56
C ILE A 417 -9.02 13.92 -12.13
N PRO A 418 -9.46 14.79 -13.06
CA PRO A 418 -10.12 16.05 -12.72
C PRO A 418 -11.56 15.86 -12.22
N PHE A 419 -12.11 16.85 -11.54
CA PHE A 419 -13.51 16.85 -11.09
C PHE A 419 -14.53 16.98 -12.24
N LYS A 420 -14.22 17.71 -13.32
CA LYS A 420 -15.10 17.80 -14.50
C LYS A 420 -14.61 16.87 -15.60
N LYS A 421 -15.54 16.20 -16.28
CA LYS A 421 -15.27 15.60 -17.59
C LYS A 421 -15.42 16.70 -18.63
N PHE A 422 -14.33 17.11 -19.28
CA PHE A 422 -14.43 17.94 -20.48
C PHE A 422 -15.10 17.10 -21.56
N ARG A 423 -16.41 17.26 -21.78
CA ARG A 423 -17.03 16.79 -23.02
C ARG A 423 -16.49 17.68 -24.13
N ASP A 424 -15.45 17.24 -24.83
CA ASP A 424 -15.25 17.70 -26.20
C ASP A 424 -16.28 16.94 -27.06
N PRO A 425 -17.29 17.62 -27.65
CA PRO A 425 -18.27 16.96 -28.51
C PRO A 425 -17.65 16.38 -29.79
N LEU A 426 -16.37 16.67 -30.07
CA LEU A 426 -15.72 16.40 -31.36
C LEU A 426 -14.53 15.44 -31.27
N VAL A 427 -14.19 14.91 -30.09
CA VAL A 427 -13.25 13.80 -29.99
C VAL A 427 -14.07 12.50 -29.93
N PRO A 428 -14.20 11.76 -31.05
CA PRO A 428 -14.73 10.41 -30.97
C PRO A 428 -13.91 9.65 -29.94
N ILE A 429 -14.60 8.95 -29.03
CA ILE A 429 -14.04 7.97 -28.12
C ILE A 429 -12.96 7.22 -28.90
N ALA A 430 -11.70 7.41 -28.50
CA ALA A 430 -10.58 6.67 -29.06
C ALA A 430 -11.02 5.22 -29.10
N ALA A 431 -11.05 4.67 -30.32
CA ALA A 431 -11.78 3.47 -30.71
C ALA A 431 -11.97 2.57 -29.49
N ALA A 432 -13.24 2.36 -29.10
CA ALA A 432 -13.55 1.15 -28.39
C ALA A 432 -12.76 0.06 -29.10
N ILE A 433 -11.88 -0.63 -28.38
CA ILE A 433 -11.68 -2.02 -28.72
C ILE A 433 -13.07 -2.59 -28.47
N THR A 434 -13.92 -2.51 -29.50
CA THR A 434 -15.10 -3.34 -29.59
C THR A 434 -14.48 -4.71 -29.41
N PHE A 435 -14.73 -5.33 -28.27
CA PHE A 435 -14.70 -6.78 -28.20
C PHE A 435 -15.76 -7.19 -29.21
N ALA A 436 -15.34 -7.32 -30.48
CA ALA A 436 -16.20 -7.81 -31.52
C ALA A 436 -16.76 -9.11 -30.96
N GLN A 437 -18.09 -9.22 -30.92
CA GLN A 437 -18.72 -10.53 -30.78
C GLN A 437 -18.03 -11.41 -31.80
N PRO A 438 -17.31 -12.46 -31.38
CA PRO A 438 -16.48 -13.18 -32.34
C PRO A 438 -17.43 -13.90 -33.31
N GLU A 439 -17.54 -13.38 -34.53
CA GLU A 439 -18.22 -14.07 -35.61
C GLU A 439 -17.28 -15.16 -36.13
N GLY A 440 -17.44 -16.38 -35.61
CA GLY A 440 -16.68 -17.55 -36.05
C GLY A 440 -16.88 -18.78 -35.15
N SER A 441 -16.67 -19.98 -35.71
CA SER A 441 -16.59 -21.19 -34.89
C SER A 441 -15.26 -21.21 -34.13
N PHE A 442 -15.31 -21.10 -32.81
CA PHE A 442 -14.13 -21.22 -31.97
C PHE A 442 -13.60 -22.67 -31.95
N THR A 443 -12.28 -22.80 -31.93
CA THR A 443 -11.56 -24.07 -31.78
C THR A 443 -10.40 -23.85 -30.82
N VAL A 444 -9.88 -24.91 -30.20
CA VAL A 444 -8.72 -24.79 -29.32
C VAL A 444 -7.52 -24.14 -30.04
N SER A 445 -7.33 -24.42 -31.33
CA SER A 445 -6.19 -23.94 -32.11
C SER A 445 -6.24 -22.46 -32.49
N ASN A 446 -7.37 -21.77 -32.34
CA ASN A 446 -7.52 -20.35 -32.71
C ASN A 446 -7.95 -19.43 -31.56
N LEU A 447 -7.90 -19.91 -30.31
CA LEU A 447 -8.19 -19.10 -29.10
C LEU A 447 -7.30 -17.85 -29.04
N LYS A 448 -7.89 -16.72 -28.63
CA LYS A 448 -7.20 -15.44 -28.40
C LYS A 448 -7.33 -14.99 -26.95
N GLU A 449 -6.38 -14.16 -26.50
CA GLU A 449 -6.39 -13.57 -25.16
C GLU A 449 -7.69 -12.83 -24.85
N THR A 450 -8.20 -12.02 -25.78
CA THR A 450 -9.45 -11.27 -25.60
C THR A 450 -10.68 -12.16 -25.41
N GLU A 451 -10.67 -13.36 -25.98
CA GLU A 451 -11.78 -14.32 -25.88
C GLU A 451 -11.75 -15.01 -24.52
N LEU A 452 -10.57 -15.27 -23.94
CA LEU A 452 -10.42 -15.88 -22.62
C LEU A 452 -10.90 -14.99 -21.46
N LEU A 453 -11.00 -13.68 -21.69
CA LEU A 453 -11.58 -12.76 -20.74
C LEU A 453 -13.11 -12.88 -20.68
N THR A 454 -13.74 -13.39 -21.73
CA THR A 454 -15.19 -13.56 -21.82
C THR A 454 -15.58 -15.01 -21.50
N GLY A 455 -16.76 -15.21 -20.90
CA GLY A 455 -17.24 -16.57 -20.60
C GLY A 455 -17.59 -17.43 -21.82
N GLN A 456 -17.47 -16.89 -23.04
CA GLN A 456 -17.97 -17.51 -24.27
C GLN A 456 -17.14 -18.72 -24.73
N VAL A 457 -15.83 -18.75 -24.44
CA VAL A 457 -14.93 -19.85 -24.84
C VAL A 457 -14.59 -20.81 -23.70
N LYS A 458 -15.37 -20.78 -22.62
CA LYS A 458 -15.11 -21.54 -21.39
C LYS A 458 -14.89 -23.03 -21.63
N SER A 459 -15.73 -23.70 -22.43
CA SER A 459 -15.56 -25.14 -22.71
C SER A 459 -14.25 -25.42 -23.45
N LEU A 460 -13.93 -24.64 -24.48
CA LEU A 460 -12.71 -24.79 -25.26
C LEU A 460 -11.45 -24.50 -24.45
N ALA A 461 -11.51 -23.54 -23.53
CA ALA A 461 -10.43 -23.27 -22.59
C ALA A 461 -10.16 -24.49 -21.69
N LEU A 462 -11.22 -25.10 -21.13
CA LEU A 462 -11.09 -26.31 -20.30
C LEU A 462 -10.59 -27.52 -21.12
N ASP A 463 -11.09 -27.69 -22.35
CA ASP A 463 -10.62 -28.75 -23.26
C ASP A 463 -9.14 -28.60 -23.60
N ALA A 464 -8.66 -27.36 -23.79
CA ALA A 464 -7.26 -27.07 -24.05
C ALA A 464 -6.37 -27.52 -22.88
N LEU A 465 -6.78 -27.30 -21.63
CA LEU A 465 -6.02 -27.72 -20.45
C LEU A 465 -5.96 -29.24 -20.31
N ALA A 466 -7.06 -29.93 -20.63
CA ALA A 466 -7.18 -31.39 -20.56
C ALA A 466 -6.35 -32.11 -21.65
N ASN A 467 -6.09 -31.46 -22.79
CA ASN A 467 -5.33 -32.06 -23.89
C ASN A 467 -3.81 -31.98 -23.66
N GLU A 468 -3.22 -33.06 -23.14
CA GLU A 468 -1.77 -33.17 -22.88
C GLU A 468 -0.92 -32.98 -24.13
N ALA A 469 -1.37 -33.50 -25.28
CA ALA A 469 -0.70 -33.35 -26.58
C ALA A 469 -1.00 -31.99 -27.26
N GLY A 470 -1.76 -31.13 -26.59
CA GLY A 470 -2.16 -29.81 -27.08
C GLY A 470 -1.00 -28.83 -27.16
N ASN A 471 -1.21 -27.73 -27.88
CA ASN A 471 -0.19 -26.69 -28.05
C ASN A 471 0.15 -26.03 -26.70
N LEU A 472 1.41 -26.13 -26.30
CA LEU A 472 1.92 -25.57 -25.03
C LEU A 472 1.64 -24.07 -24.86
N ALA A 473 1.77 -23.28 -25.93
CA ALA A 473 1.52 -21.84 -25.87
C ALA A 473 0.04 -21.53 -25.59
N ILE A 474 -0.87 -22.29 -26.22
CA ILE A 474 -2.31 -22.16 -25.96
C ILE A 474 -2.64 -22.58 -24.54
N ARG A 475 -2.12 -23.72 -24.07
CA ARG A 475 -2.32 -24.19 -22.69
C ARG A 475 -1.85 -23.15 -21.67
N LYS A 476 -0.64 -22.60 -21.84
CA LYS A 476 -0.12 -21.51 -20.99
C LYS A 476 -0.99 -20.26 -21.03
N MET A 477 -1.40 -19.82 -22.22
CA MET A 477 -2.26 -18.64 -22.40
C MET A 477 -3.59 -18.83 -21.67
N VAL A 478 -4.21 -20.00 -21.76
CA VAL A 478 -5.45 -20.32 -21.02
C VAL A 478 -5.22 -20.19 -19.52
N ILE A 479 -4.13 -20.75 -18.99
CA ILE A 479 -3.81 -20.62 -17.56
C ILE A 479 -3.66 -19.14 -17.16
N GLN A 480 -2.90 -18.38 -17.93
CA GLN A 480 -2.45 -17.03 -17.55
C GLN A 480 -3.46 -15.91 -17.81
N LYS A 481 -4.40 -16.10 -18.75
CA LYS A 481 -5.25 -15.03 -19.29
C LYS A 481 -6.75 -15.25 -19.10
N SER A 482 -7.16 -16.35 -18.47
CA SER A 482 -8.58 -16.63 -18.22
C SER A 482 -9.23 -15.60 -17.28
N GLY A 483 -10.40 -15.09 -17.66
CA GLY A 483 -11.23 -14.20 -16.84
C GLY A 483 -11.90 -14.93 -15.66
N ALA A 484 -12.59 -14.19 -14.78
CA ALA A 484 -13.23 -14.75 -13.58
C ALA A 484 -14.23 -15.88 -13.88
N SER A 485 -14.95 -15.81 -15.00
CA SER A 485 -15.94 -16.82 -15.41
C SER A 485 -15.36 -18.22 -15.66
N ILE A 486 -14.11 -18.30 -16.13
CA ILE A 486 -13.39 -19.57 -16.33
C ILE A 486 -12.64 -19.94 -15.05
N ARG A 487 -12.02 -18.98 -14.38
CA ARG A 487 -11.21 -19.19 -13.17
C ARG A 487 -12.00 -19.73 -11.97
N ASN A 488 -13.29 -19.42 -11.89
CA ASN A 488 -14.19 -19.88 -10.81
C ASN A 488 -14.82 -21.27 -11.08
N GLU A 489 -14.32 -22.01 -12.07
CA GLU A 489 -14.78 -23.36 -12.37
C GLU A 489 -14.00 -24.42 -11.61
N ASP A 490 -14.72 -25.40 -11.04
CA ASP A 490 -14.10 -26.54 -10.34
C ASP A 490 -13.20 -27.35 -11.29
N LEU A 491 -13.62 -27.47 -12.56
CA LEU A 491 -12.82 -28.09 -13.63
C LEU A 491 -11.53 -27.33 -13.94
N PHE A 492 -11.52 -26.00 -13.81
CA PHE A 492 -10.31 -25.21 -14.01
C PHE A 492 -9.30 -25.50 -12.90
N ILE A 493 -9.74 -25.39 -11.63
CA ILE A 493 -8.88 -25.65 -10.46
C ILE A 493 -8.30 -27.07 -10.51
N SER A 494 -9.15 -28.08 -10.72
CA SER A 494 -8.72 -29.49 -10.82
C SER A 494 -7.78 -29.76 -12.00
N SER A 495 -7.99 -29.12 -13.15
CA SER A 495 -7.05 -29.22 -14.29
C SER A 495 -5.68 -28.66 -13.95
N LEU A 496 -5.62 -27.53 -13.24
CA LEU A 496 -4.34 -26.95 -12.80
C LEU A 496 -3.62 -27.84 -11.78
N LEU A 497 -4.33 -28.41 -10.82
CA LEU A 497 -3.76 -29.36 -9.85
C LEU A 497 -3.16 -30.58 -10.57
N SER A 498 -3.92 -31.13 -11.53
CA SER A 498 -3.47 -32.24 -12.38
C SER A 498 -2.20 -31.89 -13.16
N ILE A 499 -2.17 -30.74 -13.83
CA ILE A 499 -0.99 -30.25 -14.55
C ILE A 499 0.21 -30.11 -13.60
N LEU A 500 0.03 -29.48 -12.44
CA LEU A 500 1.11 -29.25 -11.48
C LEU A 500 1.73 -30.56 -10.94
N GLY A 501 0.88 -31.54 -10.60
CA GLY A 501 1.30 -32.82 -10.05
C GLY A 501 1.90 -33.79 -11.08
N ARG A 502 1.63 -33.60 -12.37
CA ARG A 502 2.09 -34.49 -13.44
C ARG A 502 3.53 -34.19 -13.85
N LYS A 503 4.49 -35.01 -13.41
CA LYS A 503 5.93 -34.86 -13.73
C LYS A 503 6.27 -34.93 -15.23
N THR A 504 5.40 -35.50 -16.05
CA THR A 504 5.58 -35.56 -17.51
C THR A 504 5.20 -34.26 -18.22
N GLU A 505 4.47 -33.35 -17.56
CA GLU A 505 4.17 -32.03 -18.14
C GLU A 505 5.43 -31.16 -18.20
N PRO A 506 5.57 -30.29 -19.21
CA PRO A 506 6.66 -29.34 -19.28
C PRO A 506 6.74 -28.48 -18.02
N VAL A 507 7.95 -28.31 -17.47
CA VAL A 507 8.20 -27.48 -16.27
C VAL A 507 7.58 -26.08 -16.41
N ALA A 508 7.71 -25.46 -17.58
CA ALA A 508 7.12 -24.14 -17.84
C ALA A 508 5.59 -24.10 -17.69
N LEU A 509 4.90 -25.19 -18.03
CA LEU A 509 3.44 -25.30 -17.85
C LEU A 509 3.08 -25.58 -16.38
N ARG A 510 3.83 -26.47 -15.72
CA ARG A 510 3.68 -26.76 -14.28
C ARG A 510 3.85 -25.50 -13.44
N LEU A 511 4.83 -24.67 -13.77
CA LEU A 511 5.06 -23.37 -13.13
C LEU A 511 3.91 -22.38 -13.38
N SER A 512 3.39 -22.29 -14.61
CA SER A 512 2.19 -21.47 -14.88
C SER A 512 0.99 -21.94 -14.05
N ALA A 513 0.78 -23.26 -13.93
CA ALA A 513 -0.27 -23.82 -13.08
C ALA A 513 -0.05 -23.51 -11.60
N LEU A 514 1.18 -23.61 -11.09
CA LEU A 514 1.53 -23.28 -9.71
C LEU A 514 1.15 -21.84 -9.34
N VAL A 515 1.54 -20.87 -10.19
CA VAL A 515 1.20 -19.46 -9.97
C VAL A 515 -0.29 -19.22 -10.02
N GLN A 516 -0.99 -19.81 -10.99
CA GLN A 516 -2.43 -19.62 -11.09
C GLN A 516 -3.17 -20.25 -9.90
N LEU A 517 -2.72 -21.40 -9.41
CA LEU A 517 -3.26 -22.01 -8.18
C LEU A 517 -2.98 -21.15 -6.95
N GLN A 518 -1.79 -20.56 -6.84
CA GLN A 518 -1.48 -19.62 -5.77
C GLN A 518 -2.42 -18.41 -5.81
N GLN A 519 -2.68 -17.84 -7.00
CA GLN A 519 -3.64 -16.75 -7.16
C GLN A 519 -5.06 -17.18 -6.78
N LEU A 520 -5.52 -18.34 -7.25
CA LEU A 520 -6.86 -18.85 -6.94
C LEU A 520 -7.03 -19.15 -5.45
N SER A 521 -5.95 -19.52 -4.75
CA SER A 521 -5.96 -19.70 -3.29
C SER A 521 -6.29 -18.42 -2.51
N ILE A 522 -6.16 -17.27 -3.19
CA ILE A 522 -6.46 -15.94 -2.69
C ILE A 522 -7.81 -15.46 -3.22
N THR A 523 -8.05 -15.56 -4.52
CA THR A 523 -9.17 -14.85 -5.16
C THR A 523 -10.43 -15.69 -5.36
N SER A 524 -10.38 -17.02 -5.17
CA SER A 524 -11.52 -17.90 -5.48
C SER A 524 -12.21 -18.43 -4.24
N ALA A 525 -13.53 -18.18 -4.16
CA ALA A 525 -14.41 -18.75 -3.13
C ALA A 525 -14.47 -20.29 -3.12
N LYS A 526 -14.09 -20.93 -4.23
CA LYS A 526 -14.13 -22.40 -4.38
C LYS A 526 -12.82 -23.10 -4.02
N PHE A 527 -11.69 -22.39 -4.05
CA PHE A 527 -10.37 -22.97 -3.76
C PHE A 527 -10.23 -23.63 -2.38
N PRO A 528 -10.93 -23.21 -1.29
CA PRO A 528 -10.83 -23.89 0.00
C PRO A 528 -10.99 -25.42 -0.06
N ALA A 529 -11.86 -25.93 -0.94
CA ALA A 529 -12.05 -27.38 -1.12
C ALA A 529 -10.81 -28.12 -1.66
N SER A 530 -9.89 -27.40 -2.31
CA SER A 530 -8.70 -27.94 -2.96
C SER A 530 -7.40 -27.74 -2.18
N ARG A 531 -7.43 -27.06 -1.02
CA ARG A 531 -6.22 -26.72 -0.25
C ARG A 531 -5.40 -27.93 0.16
N ALA A 532 -6.06 -29.00 0.63
CA ALA A 532 -5.37 -30.20 1.08
C ALA A 532 -4.65 -30.93 -0.07
N GLU A 533 -5.30 -31.05 -1.23
CA GLU A 533 -4.72 -31.63 -2.44
C GLU A 533 -3.54 -30.78 -2.95
N PHE A 534 -3.73 -29.46 -3.01
CA PHE A 534 -2.68 -28.53 -3.41
C PHE A 534 -1.44 -28.67 -2.52
N ALA A 535 -1.59 -28.65 -1.19
CA ALA A 535 -0.49 -28.83 -0.25
C ALA A 535 0.22 -30.17 -0.44
N ASN A 536 -0.52 -31.27 -0.68
CA ASN A 536 0.06 -32.58 -0.94
C ASN A 536 0.90 -32.60 -2.24
N ILE A 537 0.40 -31.98 -3.31
CA ILE A 537 1.14 -31.86 -4.57
C ILE A 537 2.42 -31.06 -4.36
N LEU A 538 2.36 -29.94 -3.63
CA LEU A 538 3.55 -29.13 -3.31
C LEU A 538 4.58 -29.94 -2.53
N ARG A 539 4.17 -30.74 -1.54
CA ARG A 539 5.10 -31.60 -0.78
C ARG A 539 5.81 -32.60 -1.70
N GLY A 540 5.11 -33.14 -2.70
CA GLY A 540 5.70 -34.00 -3.74
C GLY A 540 6.68 -33.29 -4.70
N ILE A 541 6.65 -31.95 -4.75
CA ILE A 541 7.53 -31.10 -5.56
C ILE A 541 8.78 -30.65 -4.78
N VAL A 542 8.79 -30.76 -3.46
CA VAL A 542 9.93 -30.35 -2.61
C VAL A 542 11.23 -31.08 -2.98
N ASP A 543 11.16 -32.25 -3.63
CA ASP A 543 12.31 -33.01 -4.12
C ASP A 543 12.36 -33.08 -5.67
N ASP A 544 11.63 -32.20 -6.38
CA ASP A 544 11.64 -32.13 -7.85
C ASP A 544 13.03 -31.72 -8.35
N PRO A 545 13.56 -32.31 -9.45
CA PRO A 545 14.87 -31.93 -9.99
C PRO A 545 14.94 -30.47 -10.45
N ASP A 546 13.83 -29.88 -10.89
CA ASP A 546 13.81 -28.48 -11.30
C ASP A 546 13.92 -27.54 -10.09
N HIS A 547 15.00 -26.77 -10.05
CA HIS A 547 15.31 -25.89 -8.92
C HIS A 547 14.25 -24.80 -8.71
N THR A 548 13.71 -24.24 -9.79
CA THR A 548 12.73 -23.14 -9.72
C THR A 548 11.41 -23.64 -9.15
N LEU A 549 10.91 -24.76 -9.67
CA LEU A 549 9.68 -25.38 -9.21
C LEU A 549 9.79 -25.84 -7.75
N ARG A 550 10.92 -26.47 -7.39
CA ARG A 550 11.23 -26.88 -6.02
C ARG A 550 11.24 -25.70 -5.05
N LYS A 551 12.02 -24.65 -5.35
CA LYS A 551 12.15 -23.46 -4.49
C LYS A 551 10.78 -22.79 -4.25
N LYS A 552 9.92 -22.72 -5.26
CA LYS A 552 8.57 -22.15 -5.11
C LYS A 552 7.64 -23.01 -4.27
N ALA A 553 7.65 -24.32 -4.45
CA ALA A 553 6.85 -25.21 -3.61
C ALA A 553 7.26 -25.09 -2.13
N ILE A 554 8.57 -25.07 -1.86
CA ILE A 554 9.13 -24.85 -0.52
C ILE A 554 8.67 -23.49 0.04
N MET A 555 8.76 -22.41 -0.75
CA MET A 555 8.33 -21.08 -0.32
C MET A 555 6.84 -21.03 0.01
N ILE A 556 5.96 -21.58 -0.84
CA ILE A 556 4.51 -21.59 -0.62
C ILE A 556 4.16 -22.39 0.64
N LEU A 557 4.75 -23.57 0.81
CA LEU A 557 4.55 -24.39 2.00
C LEU A 557 5.07 -23.73 3.27
N ALA A 558 6.23 -23.08 3.22
CA ALA A 558 6.77 -22.31 4.35
C ALA A 558 5.83 -21.16 4.76
N MET A 559 5.29 -20.40 3.80
CA MET A 559 4.28 -19.37 4.05
C MET A 559 2.99 -19.93 4.67
N GLN A 560 2.65 -21.18 4.35
CA GLN A 560 1.51 -21.91 4.93
C GLN A 560 1.82 -22.55 6.29
N LYS A 561 3.03 -22.33 6.84
CA LYS A 561 3.51 -22.94 8.09
C LYS A 561 3.48 -24.47 8.05
N ASP A 562 3.78 -25.03 6.88
CA ASP A 562 3.78 -26.48 6.68
C ASP A 562 4.93 -27.16 7.44
N ARG A 563 4.56 -28.11 8.31
CA ARG A 563 5.51 -28.83 9.16
C ARG A 563 6.55 -29.64 8.36
N TYR A 564 6.16 -30.25 7.24
CA TYR A 564 7.07 -31.09 6.45
C TYR A 564 8.21 -30.25 5.87
N VAL A 565 7.90 -29.09 5.30
CA VAL A 565 8.94 -28.18 4.79
C VAL A 565 9.79 -27.60 5.92
N ARG A 566 9.18 -27.23 7.06
CA ARG A 566 9.94 -26.75 8.22
C ARG A 566 11.01 -27.74 8.67
N GLU A 567 10.64 -29.02 8.83
CA GLU A 567 11.56 -30.08 9.22
C GLU A 567 12.68 -30.29 8.18
N LYS A 568 12.35 -30.21 6.88
CA LYS A 568 13.33 -30.31 5.79
C LYS A 568 14.32 -29.15 5.75
N LEU A 569 13.86 -27.93 6.00
CA LEU A 569 14.73 -26.75 6.09
C LEU A 569 15.69 -26.87 7.28
N ILE A 570 15.18 -27.29 8.45
CA ILE A 570 16.00 -27.54 9.65
C ILE A 570 17.03 -28.67 9.39
N GLU A 571 16.63 -29.75 8.72
CA GLU A 571 17.53 -30.84 8.34
C GLU A 571 18.67 -30.34 7.46
N GLY A 572 18.38 -29.49 6.46
CA GLY A 572 19.38 -28.87 5.59
C GLY A 572 20.32 -27.89 6.31
N LEU A 573 19.86 -27.21 7.37
CA LEU A 573 20.71 -26.36 8.21
C LEU A 573 21.68 -27.17 9.10
N LYS A 574 21.28 -28.37 9.51
CA LYS A 574 22.12 -29.28 10.32
C LYS A 574 23.10 -30.11 9.48
N ASP A 575 22.68 -30.50 8.27
CA ASP A 575 23.48 -31.29 7.33
C ASP A 575 23.43 -30.67 5.94
N PRO A 576 24.51 -29.98 5.50
CA PRO A 576 24.57 -29.34 4.19
C PRO A 576 24.32 -30.28 3.01
N ASN A 577 24.56 -31.60 3.15
CA ASN A 577 24.29 -32.57 2.07
C ASN A 577 22.80 -32.81 1.83
N LYS A 578 21.95 -32.39 2.79
CA LYS A 578 20.50 -32.49 2.72
C LYS A 578 19.83 -31.14 2.46
N ALA A 579 20.62 -30.09 2.25
CA ALA A 579 20.10 -28.75 1.99
C ALA A 579 19.34 -28.70 0.66
N LEU A 580 18.05 -28.32 0.72
CA LEU A 580 17.19 -28.18 -0.46
C LEU A 580 17.35 -26.81 -1.14
N ILE A 581 17.78 -25.81 -0.36
CA ILE A 581 18.02 -24.42 -0.73
C ILE A 581 19.22 -23.89 0.08
N SER A 582 19.66 -22.66 -0.20
CA SER A 582 20.78 -22.05 0.53
C SER A 582 20.46 -21.89 2.03
N PRO A 583 21.46 -21.95 2.93
CA PRO A 583 21.23 -21.78 4.37
C PRO A 583 20.53 -20.47 4.74
N GLN A 584 20.87 -19.36 4.08
CA GLN A 584 20.22 -18.08 4.30
C GLN A 584 18.75 -18.08 3.85
N ASP A 585 18.42 -18.68 2.70
CA ASP A 585 17.03 -18.81 2.25
C ASP A 585 16.25 -19.71 3.22
N ALA A 586 16.86 -20.78 3.74
CA ALA A 586 16.25 -21.65 4.74
C ALA A 586 15.94 -20.91 6.04
N ILE A 587 16.90 -20.16 6.60
CA ILE A 587 16.67 -19.33 7.80
C ILE A 587 15.57 -18.30 7.53
N GLN A 588 15.57 -17.64 6.36
CA GLN A 588 14.52 -16.70 5.98
C GLN A 588 13.14 -17.37 5.93
N LEU A 589 13.01 -18.55 5.29
CA LEU A 589 11.71 -19.24 5.19
C LEU A 589 11.22 -19.77 6.55
N LEU A 590 12.12 -20.18 7.44
CA LEU A 590 11.77 -20.59 8.81
C LEU A 590 11.18 -19.44 9.64
N ARG A 591 11.35 -18.18 9.23
CA ARG A 591 10.71 -17.01 9.88
C ARG A 591 9.19 -17.03 9.85
N TYR A 592 8.58 -17.72 8.89
CA TYR A 592 7.11 -17.80 8.81
C TYR A 592 6.51 -18.61 9.98
N ASP A 593 7.31 -19.48 10.60
CA ASP A 593 6.90 -20.37 11.68
C ASP A 593 8.08 -20.64 12.63
N ILE A 594 8.35 -19.67 13.51
CA ILE A 594 9.47 -19.70 14.46
C ILE A 594 9.11 -20.60 15.64
N HIS A 595 9.98 -21.58 15.95
CA HIS A 595 9.86 -22.48 17.09
C HIS A 595 11.12 -22.43 17.96
N ALA A 596 10.97 -22.75 19.25
CA ALA A 596 12.05 -22.65 20.21
C ALA A 596 13.26 -23.58 19.93
N ASP A 597 13.03 -24.66 19.20
CA ASP A 597 14.07 -25.60 18.76
C ASP A 597 15.00 -25.03 17.66
N LEU A 598 14.60 -23.91 17.05
CA LEU A 598 15.41 -23.21 16.06
C LEU A 598 16.54 -22.40 16.71
N TYR A 599 16.33 -21.79 17.88
CA TYR A 599 17.31 -20.88 18.49
C TYR A 599 18.68 -21.51 18.79
N PRO A 600 18.79 -22.75 19.28
CA PRO A 600 20.09 -23.42 19.41
C PRO A 600 20.81 -23.57 18.08
N ILE A 601 20.09 -23.85 17.00
CA ILE A 601 20.65 -24.00 15.64
C ILE A 601 21.16 -22.65 15.13
N LEU A 602 20.39 -21.57 15.34
CA LEU A 602 20.82 -20.22 14.96
C LEU A 602 22.07 -19.79 15.74
N THR A 603 22.13 -20.13 17.04
CA THR A 603 23.32 -19.88 17.87
C THR A 603 24.54 -20.62 17.33
N GLU A 604 24.39 -21.88 16.91
CA GLU A 604 25.46 -22.65 16.27
C GLU A 604 25.91 -22.00 14.95
N ILE A 605 24.97 -21.56 14.12
CA ILE A 605 25.24 -20.86 12.86
C ILE A 605 25.97 -19.53 13.10
N ILE A 606 25.66 -18.78 14.16
CA ILE A 606 26.40 -17.55 14.48
C ILE A 606 27.86 -17.83 14.80
N ASN A 607 28.12 -18.92 15.54
CA ASN A 607 29.46 -19.31 15.96
C ASN A 607 30.26 -19.97 14.84
N ASN A 608 29.61 -20.78 14.01
CA ASN A 608 30.20 -21.53 12.90
C ASN A 608 29.39 -21.30 11.61
N PRO A 609 29.48 -20.10 11.01
CA PRO A 609 28.61 -19.73 9.90
C PRO A 609 28.97 -20.51 8.63
N PRO A 610 27.98 -21.08 7.91
CA PRO A 610 28.23 -21.68 6.60
C PRO A 610 28.58 -20.61 5.55
N ASN A 611 28.08 -19.38 5.74
CA ASN A 611 28.45 -18.17 5.00
C ASN A 611 27.98 -16.93 5.79
N ASN A 612 28.43 -15.74 5.36
CA ASN A 612 28.11 -14.47 6.04
C ASN A 612 26.61 -14.14 6.01
N ASP A 613 25.92 -14.43 4.90
CA ASP A 613 24.48 -14.15 4.78
C ASP A 613 23.68 -14.96 5.80
N ALA A 614 23.98 -16.25 5.94
CA ALA A 614 23.33 -17.12 6.91
C ALA A 614 23.60 -16.67 8.35
N ARG A 615 24.83 -16.21 8.65
CA ARG A 615 25.17 -15.61 9.95
C ARG A 615 24.30 -14.40 10.25
N ASN A 616 24.19 -13.50 9.28
CA ASN A 616 23.41 -12.27 9.39
C ASN A 616 21.92 -12.55 9.59
N GLU A 617 21.35 -13.50 8.84
CA GLU A 617 19.95 -13.91 9.01
C GLU A 617 19.70 -14.58 10.35
N ALA A 618 20.68 -15.32 10.88
CA ALA A 618 20.61 -15.96 12.20
C ALA A 618 20.64 -14.93 13.35
N ILE A 619 21.49 -13.90 13.27
CA ILE A 619 21.52 -12.80 14.26
C ILE A 619 20.17 -12.10 14.29
N LEU A 620 19.62 -11.73 13.13
CA LEU A 620 18.30 -11.10 13.05
C LEU A 620 17.21 -11.97 13.66
N LEU A 621 17.18 -13.27 13.33
CA LEU A 621 16.13 -14.17 13.79
C LEU A 621 16.24 -14.50 15.29
N LEU A 622 17.44 -14.51 15.86
CA LEU A 622 17.64 -14.61 17.32
C LEU A 622 17.11 -13.39 18.07
N GLY A 623 16.90 -12.24 17.40
CA GLY A 623 16.20 -11.10 17.99
C GLY A 623 14.77 -11.43 18.45
N GLN A 624 14.18 -12.53 17.95
CA GLN A 624 12.87 -13.03 18.38
C GLN A 624 12.93 -13.86 19.67
N ASP A 625 14.12 -14.10 20.22
CA ASP A 625 14.33 -14.76 21.50
C ASP A 625 14.93 -13.77 22.52
N ALA A 626 14.13 -13.39 23.51
CA ALA A 626 14.59 -12.53 24.60
C ALA A 626 15.78 -13.15 25.38
N GLY A 627 15.88 -14.49 25.42
CA GLY A 627 17.01 -15.21 26.03
C GLY A 627 18.35 -14.96 25.33
N SER A 628 18.32 -14.50 24.08
CA SER A 628 19.50 -14.25 23.25
C SER A 628 20.02 -12.81 23.33
N ALA A 629 19.34 -11.90 24.04
CA ALA A 629 19.71 -10.49 24.14
C ALA A 629 21.18 -10.27 24.56
N LEU A 630 21.68 -11.05 25.53
CA LEU A 630 23.08 -10.94 25.97
C LEU A 630 24.08 -11.34 24.89
N LEU A 631 23.80 -12.41 24.12
CA LEU A 631 24.65 -12.82 23.00
C LEU A 631 24.68 -11.73 21.93
N ILE A 632 23.50 -11.21 21.56
CA ILE A 632 23.37 -10.17 20.53
C ILE A 632 24.08 -8.88 20.97
N SER A 633 23.96 -8.49 22.24
CA SER A 633 24.63 -7.31 22.78
C SER A 633 26.16 -7.41 22.70
N LYS A 634 26.74 -8.61 22.86
CA LYS A 634 28.18 -8.81 22.70
C LYS A 634 28.63 -8.56 21.26
N ILE A 635 27.84 -9.00 20.28
CA ILE A 635 28.11 -8.74 18.86
C ILE A 635 28.03 -7.24 18.56
N LEU A 636 27.02 -6.54 19.07
CA LEU A 636 26.89 -5.08 18.91
C LEU A 636 28.10 -4.32 19.49
N MET A 637 28.61 -4.76 20.64
CA MET A 637 29.69 -4.07 21.35
C MET A 637 31.10 -4.45 20.89
N ASP A 638 31.27 -5.50 20.07
CA ASP A 638 32.58 -5.93 19.59
C ASP A 638 33.07 -5.04 18.45
N LYS A 639 34.05 -4.16 18.73
CA LYS A 639 34.67 -3.27 17.72
C LYS A 639 35.44 -4.02 16.62
N ASN A 640 35.67 -5.33 16.75
CA ASN A 640 36.27 -6.16 15.69
C ASN A 640 35.22 -6.71 14.70
N GLU A 641 33.94 -6.68 15.04
CA GLU A 641 32.88 -7.06 14.11
C GLU A 641 32.71 -6.00 13.03
N PRO A 642 32.43 -6.39 11.77
CA PRO A 642 32.09 -5.44 10.73
C PRO A 642 30.91 -4.57 11.16
N VAL A 643 30.95 -3.28 10.81
CA VAL A 643 29.91 -2.30 11.18
C VAL A 643 28.51 -2.76 10.75
N ASP A 644 28.36 -3.34 9.55
CA ASP A 644 27.10 -3.91 9.08
C ASP A 644 26.54 -5.01 10.00
N VAL A 645 27.42 -5.87 10.54
CA VAL A 645 27.03 -6.93 11.48
C VAL A 645 26.61 -6.32 12.81
N ARG A 646 27.32 -5.28 13.29
CA ARG A 646 26.96 -4.54 14.50
C ARG A 646 25.60 -3.85 14.34
N ILE A 647 25.30 -3.27 13.18
CA ILE A 647 23.98 -2.70 12.85
C ILE A 647 22.90 -3.79 12.86
N ILE A 648 23.17 -4.96 12.29
CA ILE A 648 22.25 -6.11 12.35
C ILE A 648 21.99 -6.55 13.79
N ALA A 649 23.04 -6.63 14.61
CA ALA A 649 22.92 -6.94 16.03
C ALA A 649 22.12 -5.86 16.79
N ALA A 650 22.29 -4.58 16.46
CA ALA A 650 21.50 -3.49 17.03
C ALA A 650 20.00 -3.68 16.74
N LYS A 651 19.64 -3.99 15.48
CA LYS A 651 18.26 -4.29 15.09
C LYS A 651 17.69 -5.50 15.82
N ALA A 652 18.45 -6.59 15.89
CA ALA A 652 18.04 -7.80 16.61
C ALA A 652 17.86 -7.54 18.11
N LEU A 653 18.77 -6.76 18.72
CA LEU A 653 18.73 -6.41 20.14
C LEU A 653 17.52 -5.54 20.46
N GLN A 654 17.15 -4.61 19.58
CA GLN A 654 15.97 -3.78 19.76
C GLN A 654 14.68 -4.60 19.88
N THR A 655 14.59 -5.70 19.12
CA THR A 655 13.47 -6.65 19.23
C THR A 655 13.57 -7.51 20.50
N ALA A 656 14.76 -8.02 20.83
CA ALA A 656 14.96 -8.93 21.97
C ALA A 656 14.86 -8.23 23.34
N ASP A 657 15.41 -7.01 23.45
CA ASP A 657 15.46 -6.19 24.67
C ASP A 657 15.64 -4.70 24.30
N GLU A 658 14.52 -3.99 24.18
CA GLU A 658 14.51 -2.56 23.84
C GLU A 658 15.21 -1.69 24.90
N GLY A 659 15.14 -2.07 26.18
CA GLY A 659 15.77 -1.31 27.27
C GLY A 659 17.29 -1.37 27.20
N LEU A 660 17.83 -2.57 26.97
CA LEU A 660 19.26 -2.78 26.75
C LEU A 660 19.72 -2.11 25.45
N PHE A 661 18.96 -2.24 24.36
CA PHE A 661 19.22 -1.53 23.10
C PHE A 661 19.34 -0.02 23.32
N ASN A 662 18.35 0.61 23.97
CA ASN A 662 18.34 2.05 24.20
C ASN A 662 19.55 2.51 25.03
N THR A 663 19.92 1.72 26.05
CA THR A 663 21.07 2.00 26.91
C THR A 663 22.39 1.97 26.13
N LEU A 664 22.63 0.89 25.39
CA LEU A 664 23.86 0.74 24.60
C LEU A 664 23.93 1.75 23.45
N SER A 665 22.81 2.00 22.79
CA SER A 665 22.73 2.94 21.67
C SER A 665 23.11 4.37 22.08
N LYS A 666 22.60 4.86 23.23
CA LYS A 666 23.01 6.17 23.77
C LYS A 666 24.50 6.25 24.05
N GLY A 667 25.08 5.17 24.59
CA GLY A 667 26.51 5.05 24.84
C GLY A 667 27.32 5.18 23.56
N LEU A 668 27.06 4.29 22.60
CA LEU A 668 27.76 4.23 21.31
C LEU A 668 27.61 5.53 20.50
N VAL A 669 26.42 6.15 20.46
CA VAL A 669 26.21 7.45 19.79
C VAL A 669 27.05 8.55 20.43
N SER A 670 27.34 8.46 21.74
CA SER A 670 28.08 9.46 22.50
C SER A 670 29.60 9.28 22.46
N GLU A 671 30.10 8.13 21.95
CA GLU A 671 31.51 7.81 21.76
C GLU A 671 32.08 8.58 20.56
N ASP A 672 33.16 9.33 20.79
CA ASP A 672 33.75 10.18 19.75
C ASP A 672 34.62 9.37 18.75
N ASP A 673 35.10 8.18 19.14
CA ASP A 673 35.92 7.25 18.35
C ASP A 673 35.11 6.11 17.70
N GLU A 674 33.81 6.06 17.93
CA GLU A 674 32.93 5.06 17.32
C GLU A 674 32.64 5.37 15.85
N ASP A 675 32.43 4.31 15.08
CA ASP A 675 32.14 4.39 13.66
C ASP A 675 30.91 5.28 13.39
N GLU A 676 31.08 6.26 12.49
CA GLU A 676 30.06 7.28 12.20
C GLU A 676 28.78 6.65 11.66
N GLU A 677 28.90 5.61 10.83
CA GLU A 677 27.75 4.93 10.25
C GLU A 677 26.94 4.19 11.32
N LEU A 678 27.60 3.50 12.26
CA LEU A 678 26.91 2.88 13.38
C LEU A 678 26.16 3.93 14.21
N ARG A 679 26.81 5.06 14.52
CA ARG A 679 26.20 6.15 15.30
C ARG A 679 24.98 6.75 14.60
N ILE A 680 25.06 6.99 13.29
CA ILE A 680 23.92 7.47 12.47
C ILE A 680 22.75 6.50 12.59
N LYS A 681 22.99 5.19 12.45
CA LYS A 681 21.94 4.17 12.53
C LYS A 681 21.28 4.10 13.89
N LEU A 682 22.08 4.09 14.96
CA LEU A 682 21.57 4.04 16.32
C LEU A 682 20.75 5.30 16.65
N LEU A 683 21.22 6.49 16.25
CA LEU A 683 20.47 7.74 16.47
C LEU A 683 19.18 7.80 15.64
N SER A 684 19.20 7.33 14.39
CA SER A 684 17.99 7.22 13.55
C SER A 684 16.95 6.32 14.22
N SER A 685 17.35 5.13 14.67
CA SER A 685 16.45 4.24 15.39
C SER A 685 15.96 4.85 16.71
N LEU A 686 16.79 5.56 17.48
CA LEU A 686 16.33 6.25 18.69
C LEU A 686 15.29 7.34 18.36
N SER A 687 15.37 7.97 17.19
CA SER A 687 14.46 9.04 16.73
C SER A 687 13.02 8.57 16.47
N PHE A 688 12.78 7.26 16.37
CA PHE A 688 11.45 6.68 16.18
C PHE A 688 11.10 5.65 17.25
N SER A 689 11.66 5.76 18.46
CA SER A 689 11.29 4.89 19.58
C SER A 689 10.14 5.51 20.40
N THR A 690 9.21 4.69 20.85
CA THR A 690 8.25 5.09 21.91
C THR A 690 8.91 5.54 23.21
N ALA A 691 10.18 5.19 23.44
CA ALA A 691 10.96 5.65 24.59
C ALA A 691 11.53 7.07 24.43
N ILE A 692 11.31 7.76 23.30
CA ILE A 692 11.81 9.13 23.06
C ILE A 692 11.53 10.09 24.23
N PRO A 693 10.33 10.15 24.82
CA PRO A 693 10.09 11.03 25.96
C PRO A 693 11.01 10.73 27.16
N ALA A 694 11.33 9.46 27.41
CA ALA A 694 12.25 9.06 28.47
C ALA A 694 13.71 9.34 28.09
N ILE A 695 14.10 9.11 26.83
CA ILE A 695 15.42 9.47 26.30
C ILE A 695 15.64 10.99 26.41
N GLY A 696 14.61 11.78 26.15
CA GLY A 696 14.62 13.24 26.24
C GLY A 696 14.92 13.81 27.62
N GLN A 697 14.79 13.01 28.69
CA GLN A 697 15.13 13.41 30.05
C GLN A 697 16.65 13.35 30.33
N ASP A 698 17.41 12.67 29.46
CA ASP A 698 18.88 12.55 29.58
C ASP A 698 19.57 13.77 28.96
N GLN A 699 19.64 14.87 29.73
CA GLN A 699 20.22 16.13 29.25
C GLN A 699 21.68 15.98 28.79
N GLY A 700 22.43 15.03 29.37
CA GLY A 700 23.80 14.73 28.95
C GLY A 700 23.86 14.21 27.52
N PHE A 701 22.98 13.26 27.20
CA PHE A 701 22.82 12.75 25.84
C PHE A 701 22.31 13.82 24.87
N ILE A 702 21.32 14.63 25.26
CA ILE A 702 20.79 15.72 24.42
C ILE A 702 21.89 16.74 24.07
N ASN A 703 22.76 17.09 25.02
CA ASN A 703 23.88 17.99 24.76
C ASN A 703 24.88 17.39 23.76
N LYS A 704 25.11 16.07 23.82
CA LYS A 704 25.92 15.35 22.84
C LYS A 704 25.28 15.38 21.46
N VAL A 705 23.99 15.10 21.32
CA VAL A 705 23.30 15.16 20.01
C VAL A 705 23.29 16.59 19.44
N ASN A 706 23.07 17.61 20.27
CA ASN A 706 23.20 19.01 19.83
C ASN A 706 24.61 19.33 19.32
N LYS A 707 25.66 18.81 19.98
CA LYS A 707 27.04 18.94 19.52
C LYS A 707 27.23 18.25 18.15
N LEU A 708 26.66 17.06 17.95
CA LEU A 708 26.72 16.36 16.65
C LEU A 708 26.00 17.12 15.54
N HIS A 709 24.88 17.79 15.86
CA HIS A 709 24.16 18.63 14.91
C HIS A 709 24.94 19.90 14.52
N GLN A 710 25.69 20.48 15.45
CA GLN A 710 26.42 21.76 15.27
C GLN A 710 27.82 21.60 14.68
N GLN A 711 28.51 20.48 14.97
CA GLN A 711 29.82 20.18 14.42
C GLN A 711 29.64 19.70 12.98
N GLN A 712 30.50 20.13 12.05
CA GLN A 712 30.51 19.73 10.62
C GLN A 712 30.85 18.23 10.41
N ILE A 713 30.14 17.36 11.11
CA ILE A 713 30.08 15.92 10.89
C ILE A 713 29.24 15.73 9.60
N SER A 714 29.36 14.59 8.92
CA SER A 714 28.77 14.41 7.57
C SER A 714 27.31 14.90 7.48
N GLY A 715 26.87 15.31 6.29
CA GLY A 715 25.51 15.80 6.08
C GLY A 715 24.41 14.83 6.56
N GLN A 716 24.71 13.52 6.62
CA GLN A 716 23.80 12.51 7.15
C GLN A 716 23.65 12.59 8.68
N MET A 717 24.74 12.76 9.43
CA MET A 717 24.68 12.93 10.89
C MET A 717 23.87 14.18 11.26
N GLN A 718 24.05 15.28 10.53
CA GLN A 718 23.30 16.50 10.76
C GLN A 718 21.79 16.28 10.58
N VAL A 719 21.39 15.61 9.50
CA VAL A 719 19.98 15.28 9.20
C VAL A 719 19.37 14.40 10.28
N VAL A 720 20.07 13.34 10.70
CA VAL A 720 19.55 12.41 11.72
C VAL A 720 19.51 13.07 13.10
N SER A 721 20.48 13.91 13.44
CA SER A 721 20.48 14.67 14.70
C SER A 721 19.35 15.71 14.72
N GLU A 722 19.10 16.39 13.60
CA GLU A 722 17.97 17.32 13.46
C GLU A 722 16.64 16.59 13.64
N ARG A 723 16.47 15.42 12.99
CA ARG A 723 15.28 14.58 13.14
C ARG A 723 15.06 14.15 14.58
N PHE A 724 16.11 13.66 15.25
CA PHE A 724 16.03 13.26 16.66
C PHE A 724 15.55 14.43 17.54
N LEU A 725 16.15 15.61 17.36
CA LEU A 725 15.79 16.82 18.12
C LEU A 725 14.39 17.34 17.79
N HIS A 726 13.92 17.12 16.56
CA HIS A 726 12.55 17.46 16.16
C HIS A 726 11.53 16.56 16.85
N ASN A 727 11.75 15.25 16.86
CA ASN A 727 10.82 14.26 17.44
C ASN A 727 10.76 14.29 18.97
N LEU A 728 11.64 15.04 19.64
CA LEU A 728 11.55 15.33 21.08
C LEU A 728 10.49 16.37 21.44
N LYS A 729 10.07 17.21 20.48
CA LYS A 729 9.10 18.29 20.67
C LYS A 729 7.69 17.79 20.40
#